data_AF-A0AAJ2HIY1-F1
#
_entry.id   AF-A0AAJ2HIY1-F1
#
_cell.length_a   1.000
_cell.length_b   1.000
_cell.length_c   1.000
_cell.angle_alpha   90.00
_cell.angle_beta   90.00
_cell.angle_gamma   90.00
#
_symmetry.space_group_name_H-M   'P 1'
#
loop_
_entity.id
_entity.type
_entity.pdbx_description
1 polymer ?
#
loop_
_entity_poly.entity_id
_entity_poly.type
_entity_poly.pdbx_seq_one_letter_code
_entity_poly.pdbx_strand_id
1 'polypeptide(L)'
;MPTPPRARSVVVAAAVAALIAGLGVTAPAAADIPSDGLVASYDFGQSTGASVPNAVVDAGVGVGAATVRNLQPSDWTGSSLTLRGGAKTSSGNWVELPDDLLADATSATVVAEVRASQAMLGGFHFLWNIGNESAATEYFFASLNCGSGRSPLVGLKTAGVERLVSSGSCGVAADEWVNVASVIDGDAGRAALYLDGIRVAEGAMAGTPADVADQSLNTIGRAPWPDPLFQGAISSFHVYERALEASEIAELSLADAGPHVDHLRARAQQLLDGLPVSDLTTSTDIDLPTASGRVTWVSSAPEVVAPDGAVTAPLIGAEPVEVILTATATVRGQEATTSITVTVEPSTETAQERVDRLAGLFVIPAQVAAGDTLPAAPPGMTVDVVDDPDAVLEGDVFAADETTDAAVEVRVTDSATGAISERRFAVRVLAASEATRVLAYHRTPTSAAVANNADVALSMHLALADGDGWTPLNENYGIFFPRTSAEIPAAGPRDALIRSLRDPHVFHLADGGFGVVATRTARGGADDGTRASSVLFARSDDLRTYDEVGMIDLGVTGGVNRPAAVFDSASDRYLLTWTSDAGVSVYTSFADLTDPQSQGEVRRGAVSAITVEDDADVEDYAVGNAVVVDRALARALEVRFGRVSNTTVQAFDPVELVAGDALEAAALPARAELAYTDGSTASRSIAWDAASLAAVDTDVPGTYTVSGELEVPQYATPFADERADPSIFRYDLNGEQKFLMIATEDLYGANIDPQGGAHMPIRIADRIEDLSDEALRAGRNVEVDLLRRGDTDAEGRVMTGCFWAPEYHVIGGRLSILFMPCYDGSNGRPDMFTGRASIMQLQQDAQGNDLDPAVPGNWSKPREVRTAEGTILNPIQGISLDMTFFEDSGTSYYAWQMLGSLFIAEMDPTDPTRLTSPAVRLTPPEYAWDNLIAEGPNVHAQDGTLFMIYSGSLVGDSYTTGLLTAPAGAGADLTDPSLWTKLGHPVQKSGLFNGEWQLGTGHGMWSRDENDNLLYVFHARTDNNGLSGRDTFVRRVHFAADGLPIFDMEADEEVAPANREVQIEIVVRPAAEPELEVTAALSTRCLAGTVLQGVTVANDDDVPAAVTIRGPYGSKTIAALAPGKKASYSFTTRQSAVPAAVVTVTASATVEGVPTTVGFDLAHPATLCGAR
;
A
#
# COMPACT_ATOMS: atom_id res chain seq x y z
N MET A 1 63.57 7.41 -4.67
CA MET A 1 64.13 6.57 -3.59
C MET A 1 63.50 7.03 -2.29
N PRO A 2 63.03 6.16 -1.37
CA PRO A 2 63.39 4.75 -1.19
C PRO A 2 62.24 3.75 -1.45
N THR A 3 62.69 2.50 -1.44
CA THR A 3 62.12 1.17 -1.77
C THR A 3 61.07 0.60 -0.78
N PRO A 4 60.27 -0.39 -1.22
CA PRO A 4 59.21 -1.05 -0.44
C PRO A 4 59.69 -2.33 0.29
N PRO A 5 59.01 -2.79 1.35
CA PRO A 5 59.12 -4.16 1.85
C PRO A 5 57.90 -4.99 1.36
N ARG A 6 58.09 -5.85 0.35
CA ARG A 6 58.21 -7.32 0.46
C ARG A 6 57.07 -8.03 1.21
N ALA A 7 56.13 -8.51 0.40
CA ALA A 7 55.21 -9.60 0.72
C ALA A 7 55.96 -10.83 1.26
N ARG A 8 55.43 -11.41 2.35
CA ARG A 8 55.79 -12.75 2.81
C ARG A 8 54.66 -13.70 2.44
N SER A 9 54.93 -14.51 1.42
CA SER A 9 54.23 -15.75 1.11
C SER A 9 54.30 -16.68 2.33
N VAL A 10 53.16 -17.08 2.88
CA VAL A 10 53.08 -18.21 3.80
C VAL A 10 52.68 -19.43 2.98
N VAL A 11 53.65 -20.32 2.81
CA VAL A 11 53.49 -21.67 2.27
C VAL A 11 52.69 -22.48 3.30
N VAL A 12 51.45 -22.84 2.99
CA VAL A 12 50.72 -23.87 3.73
C VAL A 12 51.07 -25.21 3.08
N ALA A 13 51.98 -25.95 3.70
CA ALA A 13 52.29 -27.32 3.34
C ALA A 13 51.40 -28.26 4.16
N ALA A 14 50.74 -29.17 3.44
CA ALA A 14 49.95 -30.27 3.97
C ALA A 14 50.78 -31.21 4.88
N ALA A 15 50.14 -31.70 5.95
CA ALA A 15 50.53 -32.93 6.62
C ALA A 15 49.26 -33.63 7.15
N VAL A 16 48.85 -34.68 6.44
CA VAL A 16 47.83 -35.65 6.82
C VAL A 16 48.44 -36.69 7.78
N ALA A 17 47.61 -37.11 8.73
CA ALA A 17 47.67 -38.33 9.54
C ALA A 17 48.80 -38.49 10.57
N ALA A 18 48.45 -38.31 11.85
CA ALA A 18 48.52 -39.35 12.89
C ALA A 18 48.33 -38.74 14.29
N LEU A 19 47.11 -38.79 14.85
CA LEU A 19 46.89 -38.73 16.30
C LEU A 19 45.46 -39.20 16.67
N ILE A 20 45.20 -40.50 16.49
CA ILE A 20 44.23 -41.20 17.32
C ILE A 20 44.97 -41.57 18.61
N ALA A 21 44.85 -40.72 19.64
CA ALA A 21 44.92 -41.06 21.07
C ALA A 21 45.16 -39.79 21.90
N GLY A 22 44.18 -39.43 22.73
CA GLY A 22 44.42 -38.65 23.95
C GLY A 22 44.34 -37.14 23.81
N LEU A 23 43.21 -36.61 23.35
CA LEU A 23 42.71 -35.33 23.84
C LEU A 23 41.43 -35.65 24.59
N GLY A 24 41.50 -35.64 25.93
CA GLY A 24 40.31 -35.66 26.75
C GLY A 24 39.47 -34.46 26.35
N VAL A 25 38.25 -34.73 25.87
CA VAL A 25 37.21 -33.73 25.72
C VAL A 25 37.01 -33.16 27.12
N THR A 26 37.58 -31.98 27.39
CA THR A 26 37.10 -31.17 28.50
C THR A 26 35.70 -30.77 28.11
N ALA A 27 34.71 -31.31 28.83
CA ALA A 27 33.33 -30.83 28.72
C ALA A 27 33.34 -29.30 28.80
N PRO A 28 32.57 -28.59 27.95
CA PRO A 28 32.40 -27.16 28.12
C PRO A 28 31.97 -26.90 29.57
N ALA A 29 32.55 -25.85 30.19
CA ALA A 29 32.09 -25.41 31.50
C ALA A 29 30.58 -25.16 31.41
N ALA A 30 29.81 -25.65 32.39
CA ALA A 30 28.38 -25.37 32.46
C ALA A 30 28.19 -23.85 32.43
N ALA A 31 27.38 -23.34 31.50
CA ALA A 31 27.03 -21.94 31.44
C ALA A 31 26.32 -21.56 32.76
N ASP A 32 26.75 -20.48 33.39
CA ASP A 32 26.08 -19.97 34.59
C ASP A 32 24.73 -19.36 34.18
N ILE A 33 23.68 -19.60 34.96
CA ILE A 33 22.36 -18.99 34.74
C ILE A 33 22.49 -17.45 34.82
N PRO A 34 21.81 -16.68 33.95
CA PRO A 34 21.79 -15.22 34.06
C PRO A 34 21.34 -14.80 35.47
N SER A 35 22.13 -13.96 36.14
CA SER A 35 21.80 -13.49 37.50
C SER A 35 21.14 -12.11 37.52
N ASP A 36 21.28 -11.34 36.44
CA ASP A 36 20.73 -10.00 36.32
C ASP A 36 19.21 -10.05 36.17
N GLY A 37 18.50 -9.31 37.03
CA GLY A 37 17.03 -9.31 37.11
C GLY A 37 16.40 -10.62 37.59
N LEU A 38 17.16 -11.57 38.16
CA LEU A 38 16.62 -12.85 38.65
C LEU A 38 15.94 -12.66 40.03
N VAL A 39 14.62 -12.83 40.07
CA VAL A 39 13.78 -12.65 41.26
C VAL A 39 13.64 -13.94 42.07
N ALA A 40 13.44 -15.06 41.38
CA ALA A 40 13.26 -16.37 42.01
C ALA A 40 13.87 -17.48 41.16
N SER A 41 14.50 -18.44 41.82
CA SER A 41 15.01 -19.67 41.21
C SER A 41 14.75 -20.84 42.15
N TYR A 42 13.96 -21.82 41.71
CA TYR A 42 13.59 -22.99 42.49
C TYR A 42 14.08 -24.27 41.80
N ASP A 43 14.87 -25.06 42.51
CA ASP A 43 15.32 -26.38 42.09
C ASP A 43 14.49 -27.47 42.78
N PHE A 44 13.92 -28.38 41.99
CA PHE A 44 13.05 -29.46 42.46
C PHE A 44 13.78 -30.81 42.57
N GLY A 45 15.11 -30.80 42.73
CA GLY A 45 15.96 -31.98 42.90
C GLY A 45 15.99 -32.55 44.33
N GLN A 46 15.28 -31.94 45.28
CA GLN A 46 15.23 -32.44 46.66
C GLN A 46 14.51 -33.80 46.78
N SER A 47 14.79 -34.52 47.87
CA SER A 47 14.25 -35.87 48.11
C SER A 47 13.15 -35.93 49.17
N THR A 48 12.99 -34.88 49.98
CA THR A 48 12.00 -34.82 51.07
C THR A 48 11.62 -33.38 51.39
N GLY A 49 10.53 -33.19 52.14
CA GLY A 49 10.08 -31.87 52.58
C GLY A 49 9.18 -31.16 51.56
N ALA A 50 8.30 -30.29 52.06
CA ALA A 50 7.34 -29.55 51.24
C ALA A 50 7.81 -28.11 50.89
N SER A 51 8.84 -27.59 51.56
CA SER A 51 9.41 -26.29 51.24
C SER A 51 10.53 -26.47 50.22
N VAL A 52 10.53 -25.65 49.17
CA VAL A 52 11.55 -25.58 48.13
C VAL A 52 12.26 -24.23 48.26
N PRO A 53 13.53 -24.20 48.70
CA PRO A 53 14.26 -22.95 48.89
C PRO A 53 14.38 -22.16 47.59
N ASN A 54 14.26 -20.83 47.69
CA ASN A 54 14.69 -19.93 46.61
C ASN A 54 16.23 -19.90 46.61
N ALA A 55 16.85 -20.16 45.46
CA ALA A 55 18.30 -20.18 45.27
C ALA A 55 18.92 -18.79 45.06
N VAL A 56 18.11 -17.73 44.93
CA VAL A 56 18.58 -16.33 44.85
C VAL A 56 19.05 -15.87 46.23
N VAL A 57 20.38 -15.84 46.42
CA VAL A 57 21.03 -15.45 47.69
C VAL A 57 21.48 -14.00 47.61
N ASP A 58 20.56 -13.06 47.40
CA ASP A 58 20.88 -11.63 47.54
C ASP A 58 20.07 -10.96 48.64
N ALA A 59 20.79 -10.21 49.47
CA ALA A 59 20.32 -9.71 50.76
C ALA A 59 19.41 -8.49 50.60
N GLY A 60 18.17 -8.71 50.12
CA GLY A 60 17.12 -7.69 50.15
C GLY A 60 16.07 -7.74 49.03
N VAL A 61 16.23 -8.61 48.03
CA VAL A 61 15.37 -8.64 46.81
C VAL A 61 14.66 -10.00 46.62
N GLY A 62 15.11 -11.06 47.30
CA GLY A 62 14.54 -12.40 47.12
C GLY A 62 13.18 -12.61 47.79
N VAL A 63 12.22 -13.11 47.00
CA VAL A 63 10.97 -13.70 47.50
C VAL A 63 11.22 -15.00 48.28
N GLY A 64 10.25 -15.41 49.11
CA GLY A 64 10.37 -16.57 49.99
C GLY A 64 10.49 -17.94 49.28
N ALA A 65 10.58 -19.01 50.09
CA ALA A 65 10.56 -20.38 49.58
C ALA A 65 9.19 -20.73 48.98
N ALA A 66 9.19 -21.52 47.91
CA ALA A 66 7.96 -22.12 47.38
C ALA A 66 7.51 -23.30 48.28
N THR A 67 6.22 -23.63 48.23
CA THR A 67 5.62 -24.71 49.04
C THR A 67 4.84 -25.69 48.18
N VAL A 68 5.22 -26.97 48.20
CA VAL A 68 4.46 -28.04 47.57
C VAL A 68 3.23 -28.40 48.41
N ARG A 69 2.04 -28.15 47.86
CA ARG A 69 0.76 -28.49 48.47
C ARG A 69 0.38 -29.92 48.13
N ASN A 70 -0.26 -30.61 49.07
CA ASN A 70 -0.67 -32.03 48.95
C ASN A 70 0.49 -33.00 48.64
N LEU A 71 1.71 -32.71 49.09
CA LEU A 71 2.90 -33.53 48.83
C LEU A 71 2.75 -34.98 49.37
N GLN A 72 3.19 -35.94 48.57
CA GLN A 72 3.49 -37.31 48.99
C GLN A 72 4.99 -37.59 48.87
N PRO A 73 5.60 -38.44 49.72
CA PRO A 73 7.03 -38.75 49.64
C PRO A 73 7.49 -39.29 48.28
N SER A 74 6.62 -40.00 47.56
CA SER A 74 6.89 -40.55 46.23
C SER A 74 6.88 -39.51 45.11
N ASP A 75 6.46 -38.27 45.37
CA ASP A 75 6.42 -37.23 44.36
C ASP A 75 7.84 -36.74 44.00
N TRP A 76 8.79 -36.84 44.94
CA TRP A 76 10.20 -36.49 44.70
C TRP A 76 10.95 -37.64 43.99
N THR A 77 11.57 -37.34 42.85
CA THR A 77 12.36 -38.32 42.08
C THR A 77 13.86 -38.28 42.40
N GLY A 78 14.31 -37.22 43.09
CA GLY A 78 15.73 -36.91 43.30
C GLY A 78 16.36 -36.03 42.21
N SER A 79 15.62 -35.74 41.14
CA SER A 79 16.00 -34.75 40.10
C SER A 79 14.82 -33.88 39.65
N SER A 80 13.61 -34.12 40.17
CA SER A 80 12.39 -33.39 39.83
C SER A 80 11.28 -33.65 40.84
N LEU A 81 10.23 -32.82 40.80
CA LEU A 81 8.95 -33.05 41.45
C LEU A 81 7.93 -33.60 40.44
N THR A 82 7.31 -34.74 40.76
CA THR A 82 6.17 -35.29 40.02
C THR A 82 4.90 -34.53 40.41
N LEU A 83 4.19 -33.99 39.42
CA LEU A 83 2.87 -33.36 39.59
C LEU A 83 1.80 -34.37 39.15
N ARG A 84 1.01 -34.85 40.10
CA ARG A 84 0.10 -35.99 39.91
C ARG A 84 -1.12 -35.67 39.03
N GLY A 85 -1.44 -34.40 38.85
CA GLY A 85 -2.60 -33.91 38.09
C GLY A 85 -3.95 -34.23 38.74
N GLY A 86 -5.01 -34.15 37.94
CA GLY A 86 -6.40 -34.38 38.36
C GLY A 86 -7.23 -33.10 38.39
N ALA A 87 -8.50 -33.19 38.81
CA ALA A 87 -9.34 -31.99 38.96
C ALA A 87 -8.73 -31.02 39.98
N LYS A 88 -8.95 -29.70 39.83
CA LYS A 88 -8.48 -28.65 40.77
C LYS A 88 -8.80 -28.93 42.24
N THR A 89 -9.93 -29.57 42.53
CA THR A 89 -10.42 -29.90 43.88
C THR A 89 -9.96 -31.27 44.39
N SER A 90 -9.12 -31.98 43.63
CA SER A 90 -8.63 -33.31 43.97
C SER A 90 -7.46 -33.27 44.97
N SER A 91 -6.89 -34.45 45.27
CA SER A 91 -5.69 -34.58 46.12
C SER A 91 -4.37 -34.50 45.33
N GLY A 92 -4.41 -34.07 44.07
CA GLY A 92 -3.21 -33.78 43.28
C GLY A 92 -2.37 -32.69 43.95
N ASN A 93 -1.05 -32.81 43.82
CA ASN A 93 -0.10 -31.81 44.30
C ASN A 93 0.13 -30.70 43.27
N TRP A 94 0.51 -29.54 43.78
CA TRP A 94 0.83 -28.32 43.03
C TRP A 94 1.78 -27.48 43.89
N VAL A 95 2.46 -26.50 43.28
CA VAL A 95 3.41 -25.64 44.00
C VAL A 95 2.80 -24.27 44.23
N GLU A 96 2.79 -23.81 45.46
CA GLU A 96 2.49 -22.44 45.83
C GLU A 96 3.79 -21.62 45.81
N LEU A 97 3.77 -20.55 45.04
CA LEU A 97 4.86 -19.58 44.98
C LEU A 97 4.52 -18.40 45.92
N PRO A 98 5.52 -17.61 46.34
CA PRO A 98 5.28 -16.37 47.07
C PRO A 98 4.38 -15.40 46.31
N ASP A 99 3.64 -14.57 47.05
CA ASP A 99 2.85 -13.47 46.47
C ASP A 99 3.77 -12.40 45.84
N ASP A 100 3.20 -11.58 44.96
CA ASP A 100 3.80 -10.36 44.42
C ASP A 100 5.18 -10.55 43.73
N LEU A 101 5.38 -11.67 43.03
CA LEU A 101 6.63 -11.99 42.33
C LEU A 101 7.04 -10.94 41.28
N LEU A 102 6.07 -10.30 40.63
CA LEU A 102 6.26 -9.39 39.50
C LEU A 102 5.41 -8.12 39.66
N ALA A 103 5.03 -7.74 40.88
CA ALA A 103 4.06 -6.67 41.12
C ALA A 103 4.52 -5.30 40.59
N ASP A 104 5.83 -5.05 40.54
CA ASP A 104 6.44 -3.80 40.07
C ASP A 104 7.13 -3.94 38.69
N ALA A 105 7.03 -5.10 38.04
CA ALA A 105 7.80 -5.43 36.85
C ALA A 105 7.06 -5.03 35.55
N THR A 106 7.64 -4.14 34.75
CA THR A 106 7.12 -3.77 33.43
C THR A 106 7.40 -4.82 32.36
N SER A 107 8.43 -5.64 32.57
CA SER A 107 8.82 -6.76 31.74
C SER A 107 9.08 -7.99 32.61
N ALA A 108 8.95 -9.19 32.06
CA ALA A 108 9.27 -10.41 32.80
C ALA A 108 9.64 -11.57 31.89
N THR A 109 10.45 -12.47 32.43
CA THR A 109 10.72 -13.78 31.84
C THR A 109 10.46 -14.87 32.88
N VAL A 110 9.58 -15.83 32.56
CA VAL A 110 9.33 -17.00 33.40
C VAL A 110 9.75 -18.25 32.65
N VAL A 111 10.65 -19.03 33.25
CA VAL A 111 11.23 -20.24 32.66
C VAL A 111 10.92 -21.45 33.50
N ALA A 112 10.38 -22.50 32.89
CA ALA A 112 10.03 -23.75 33.56
C ALA A 112 10.62 -24.94 32.80
N GLU A 113 11.42 -25.76 33.48
CA GLU A 113 11.91 -27.04 32.96
C GLU A 113 10.92 -28.13 33.35
N VAL A 114 10.13 -28.61 32.39
CA VAL A 114 8.94 -29.43 32.67
C VAL A 114 8.83 -30.63 31.74
N ARG A 115 8.13 -31.65 32.21
CA ARG A 115 7.80 -32.86 31.46
C ARG A 115 6.31 -33.12 31.53
N ALA A 116 5.57 -32.70 30.50
CA ALA A 116 4.11 -32.78 30.46
C ALA A 116 3.62 -34.18 30.05
N SER A 117 2.54 -34.68 30.66
CA SER A 117 1.91 -35.91 30.22
C SER A 117 1.08 -35.71 28.93
N GLN A 118 0.73 -36.80 28.26
CA GLN A 118 -0.17 -36.76 27.09
C GLN A 118 -1.52 -36.08 27.41
N ALA A 119 -2.00 -36.19 28.65
CA ALA A 119 -3.25 -35.54 29.05
C ALA A 119 -3.13 -34.01 29.06
N MET A 120 -1.96 -33.45 29.41
CA MET A 120 -1.72 -32.01 29.38
C MET A 120 -1.56 -31.49 27.95
N LEU A 121 -1.00 -32.29 27.05
CA LEU A 121 -0.96 -31.91 25.63
C LEU A 121 -2.33 -32.01 24.96
N GLY A 122 -3.25 -32.82 25.48
CA GLY A 122 -4.59 -32.99 24.92
C GLY A 122 -5.68 -32.08 25.50
N GLY A 123 -5.37 -31.32 26.56
CA GLY A 123 -6.35 -30.52 27.29
C GLY A 123 -5.78 -29.21 27.82
N PHE A 124 -6.64 -28.18 27.89
CA PHE A 124 -6.23 -26.88 28.39
C PHE A 124 -5.87 -26.92 29.88
N HIS A 125 -4.81 -26.21 30.22
CA HIS A 125 -4.26 -26.11 31.58
C HIS A 125 -3.38 -24.86 31.70
N PHE A 126 -3.16 -24.43 32.95
CA PHE A 126 -2.11 -23.47 33.29
C PHE A 126 -0.89 -24.27 33.76
N LEU A 127 0.24 -24.13 33.07
CA LEU A 127 1.50 -24.72 33.50
C LEU A 127 1.95 -24.11 34.82
N TRP A 128 1.87 -22.79 34.88
CA TRP A 128 2.06 -21.95 36.06
C TRP A 128 1.16 -20.72 35.92
N ASN A 129 0.94 -20.01 37.01
CA ASN A 129 0.11 -18.81 37.08
C ASN A 129 0.80 -17.77 37.96
N ILE A 130 0.84 -16.51 37.53
CA ILE A 130 1.12 -15.34 38.36
C ILE A 130 -0.11 -14.44 38.29
N GLY A 131 -0.85 -14.27 39.39
CA GLY A 131 -2.16 -13.59 39.34
C GLY A 131 -3.08 -13.95 40.51
N ASN A 132 -4.40 -13.97 40.29
CA ASN A 132 -5.39 -14.14 41.37
C ASN A 132 -6.62 -14.99 41.01
N GLU A 133 -7.45 -15.30 42.02
CA GLU A 133 -8.78 -15.94 41.90
C GLU A 133 -9.92 -14.96 42.28
N SER A 134 -9.74 -13.65 42.03
CA SER A 134 -10.75 -12.62 42.34
C SER A 134 -11.89 -12.58 41.32
N ALA A 135 -12.86 -11.67 41.52
CA ALA A 135 -13.96 -11.46 40.57
C ALA A 135 -13.53 -10.89 39.20
N ALA A 136 -12.38 -10.21 39.13
CA ALA A 136 -11.80 -9.73 37.87
C ALA A 136 -10.93 -10.81 37.19
N THR A 137 -10.35 -11.71 38.00
CA THR A 137 -9.41 -12.78 37.61
C THR A 137 -8.38 -12.31 36.57
N GLU A 138 -7.24 -11.81 37.05
CA GLU A 138 -6.11 -11.37 36.23
C GLU A 138 -4.95 -12.35 36.40
N TYR A 139 -4.16 -12.55 35.33
CA TYR A 139 -3.09 -13.53 35.32
C TYR A 139 -2.08 -13.34 34.18
N PHE A 140 -0.86 -13.79 34.45
CA PHE A 140 0.19 -14.14 33.48
C PHE A 140 0.43 -15.65 33.56
N PHE A 141 0.44 -16.34 32.43
CA PHE A 141 0.55 -17.80 32.39
C PHE A 141 1.17 -18.35 31.11
N ALA A 142 1.55 -19.61 31.16
CA ALA A 142 1.88 -20.43 29.99
C ALA A 142 1.03 -21.70 29.94
N SER A 143 0.82 -22.23 28.74
CA SER A 143 0.18 -23.53 28.50
C SER A 143 0.92 -24.33 27.44
N LEU A 144 1.01 -25.65 27.62
CA LEU A 144 1.57 -26.60 26.64
C LEU A 144 0.48 -27.36 25.86
N ASN A 145 -0.77 -26.88 25.88
CA ASN A 145 -1.87 -27.57 25.21
C ASN A 145 -1.68 -27.61 23.69
N CYS A 146 -1.80 -28.79 23.11
CA CYS A 146 -1.76 -29.07 21.67
C CYS A 146 -3.08 -29.67 21.13
N GLY A 147 -4.10 -29.77 21.99
CA GLY A 147 -5.43 -30.29 21.67
C GLY A 147 -6.45 -29.17 21.42
N SER A 148 -7.59 -29.55 20.86
CA SER A 148 -8.75 -28.65 20.69
C SER A 148 -8.47 -27.39 19.85
N GLY A 149 -7.60 -27.49 18.85
CA GLY A 149 -7.27 -26.37 17.96
C GLY A 149 -6.37 -25.31 18.58
N ARG A 150 -5.65 -25.64 19.66
CA ARG A 150 -4.65 -24.77 20.30
C ARG A 150 -3.25 -25.37 20.18
N SER A 151 -2.26 -24.49 20.31
CA SER A 151 -0.82 -24.79 20.42
C SER A 151 -0.28 -24.16 21.71
N PRO A 152 0.95 -24.50 22.15
CA PRO A 152 1.57 -23.84 23.28
C PRO A 152 1.55 -22.32 23.16
N LEU A 153 1.29 -21.66 24.27
CA LEU A 153 1.04 -20.22 24.31
C LEU A 153 1.52 -19.60 25.63
N VAL A 154 1.79 -18.31 25.54
CA VAL A 154 1.90 -17.39 26.67
C VAL A 154 0.71 -16.44 26.65
N GLY A 155 0.14 -16.13 27.81
CA GLY A 155 -1.02 -15.26 27.91
C GLY A 155 -0.97 -14.31 29.09
N LEU A 156 -1.51 -13.11 28.88
CA LEU A 156 -1.68 -12.07 29.89
C LEU A 156 -3.13 -11.58 29.87
N LYS A 157 -3.75 -11.52 31.05
CA LYS A 157 -5.06 -10.91 31.24
C LYS A 157 -5.01 -9.83 32.30
N THR A 158 -5.27 -8.60 31.89
CA THR A 158 -5.26 -7.39 32.74
C THR A 158 -6.41 -6.47 32.32
N ALA A 159 -7.00 -5.75 33.28
CA ALA A 159 -8.12 -4.84 33.06
C ALA A 159 -9.31 -5.46 32.28
N GLY A 160 -9.52 -6.77 32.43
CA GLY A 160 -10.58 -7.53 31.75
C GLY A 160 -10.29 -7.97 30.31
N VAL A 161 -9.14 -7.61 29.74
CA VAL A 161 -8.72 -7.99 28.38
C VAL A 161 -7.69 -9.11 28.46
N GLU A 162 -7.95 -10.24 27.77
CA GLU A 162 -7.00 -11.35 27.63
C GLU A 162 -6.31 -11.28 26.27
N ARG A 163 -4.97 -11.36 26.28
CA ARG A 163 -4.14 -11.45 25.08
C ARG A 163 -3.32 -12.72 25.13
N LEU A 164 -3.25 -13.42 24.01
CA LEU A 164 -2.57 -14.70 23.86
C LEU A 164 -1.58 -14.61 22.70
N VAL A 165 -0.35 -15.07 22.94
CA VAL A 165 0.65 -15.28 21.89
C VAL A 165 0.89 -16.78 21.81
N SER A 166 0.44 -17.40 20.72
CA SER A 166 0.46 -18.84 20.52
C SER A 166 1.41 -19.24 19.40
N SER A 167 2.09 -20.37 19.59
CA SER A 167 2.95 -20.96 18.57
C SER A 167 2.16 -21.48 17.36
N GLY A 168 2.80 -21.48 16.18
CA GLY A 168 2.20 -21.98 14.94
C GLY A 168 2.07 -23.50 14.87
N SER A 169 2.66 -24.24 15.80
CA SER A 169 2.58 -25.71 15.87
C SER A 169 2.78 -26.18 17.32
N CYS A 170 2.46 -27.46 17.61
CA CYS A 170 2.60 -27.99 18.97
C CYS A 170 4.04 -27.95 19.51
N GLY A 171 5.06 -28.26 18.69
CA GLY A 171 6.48 -28.17 19.10
C GLY A 171 6.96 -29.07 20.25
N VAL A 172 6.07 -29.71 21.00
CA VAL A 172 6.37 -30.55 22.19
C VAL A 172 5.81 -31.96 22.06
N ALA A 173 6.39 -32.92 22.78
CA ALA A 173 5.92 -34.29 22.87
C ALA A 173 5.67 -34.69 24.32
N ALA A 174 4.73 -35.61 24.54
CA ALA A 174 4.40 -36.07 25.87
C ALA A 174 5.56 -36.85 26.49
N ASP A 175 5.70 -36.71 27.80
CA ASP A 175 6.71 -37.40 28.61
C ASP A 175 8.16 -37.07 28.20
N GLU A 176 8.38 -35.97 27.49
CA GLU A 176 9.68 -35.39 27.15
C GLU A 176 9.98 -34.13 27.98
N TRP A 177 11.24 -33.95 28.38
CA TRP A 177 11.68 -32.72 29.06
C TRP A 177 11.78 -31.56 28.08
N VAL A 178 11.13 -30.45 28.41
CA VAL A 178 11.08 -29.22 27.62
C VAL A 178 11.36 -28.02 28.51
N ASN A 179 12.19 -27.11 28.03
CA ASN A 179 12.36 -25.80 28.64
C ASN A 179 11.33 -24.82 28.06
N VAL A 180 10.47 -24.26 28.90
CA VAL A 180 9.40 -23.35 28.49
C VAL A 180 9.69 -21.97 29.04
N ALA A 181 10.10 -21.03 28.18
CA ALA A 181 10.35 -19.65 28.56
C ALA A 181 9.27 -18.72 27.97
N SER A 182 8.64 -17.95 28.85
CA SER A 182 7.58 -16.98 28.52
C SER A 182 8.08 -15.58 28.82
N VAL A 183 8.13 -14.74 27.80
CA VAL A 183 8.66 -13.37 27.88
C VAL A 183 7.54 -12.38 27.64
N ILE A 184 7.42 -11.39 28.52
CA ILE A 184 6.72 -10.13 28.25
C ILE A 184 7.78 -9.04 28.28
N ASP A 185 7.91 -8.33 27.17
CA ASP A 185 8.74 -7.14 27.02
C ASP A 185 7.79 -5.94 26.92
N GLY A 186 7.54 -5.30 28.06
CA GLY A 186 6.62 -4.18 28.16
C GLY A 186 7.14 -2.93 27.46
N ASP A 187 8.46 -2.75 27.39
CA ASP A 187 9.08 -1.60 26.73
C ASP A 187 8.89 -1.66 25.21
N ALA A 188 8.97 -2.86 24.63
CA ALA A 188 8.70 -3.11 23.22
C ALA A 188 7.22 -3.47 22.92
N GLY A 189 6.36 -3.53 23.93
CA GLY A 189 4.94 -3.87 23.78
C GLY A 189 4.70 -5.24 23.12
N ARG A 190 5.51 -6.26 23.48
CA ARG A 190 5.50 -7.59 22.85
C ARG A 190 5.59 -8.73 23.87
N ALA A 191 5.11 -9.90 23.49
CA ALA A 191 5.34 -11.15 24.21
C ALA A 191 5.90 -12.22 23.29
N ALA A 192 6.72 -13.10 23.84
CA ALA A 192 7.32 -14.21 23.11
C ALA A 192 7.28 -15.50 23.92
N LEU A 193 7.12 -16.63 23.22
CA LEU A 193 7.22 -17.97 23.78
C LEU A 193 8.44 -18.67 23.17
N TYR A 194 9.25 -19.27 24.03
CA TYR A 194 10.39 -20.08 23.66
C TYR A 194 10.22 -21.50 24.18
N LEU A 195 10.55 -22.47 23.33
CA LEU A 195 10.62 -23.89 23.68
C LEU A 195 12.04 -24.37 23.38
N ASP A 196 12.69 -24.98 24.36
CA ASP A 196 14.07 -25.48 24.25
C ASP A 196 15.09 -24.44 23.77
N GLY A 197 14.89 -23.18 24.18
CA GLY A 197 15.75 -22.05 23.79
C GLY A 197 15.41 -21.43 22.44
N ILE A 198 14.43 -21.97 21.71
CA ILE A 198 14.03 -21.51 20.37
C ILE A 198 12.73 -20.71 20.46
N ARG A 199 12.68 -19.51 19.86
CA ARG A 199 11.46 -18.70 19.80
C ARG A 199 10.45 -19.38 18.87
N VAL A 200 9.28 -19.73 19.40
CA VAL A 200 8.20 -20.43 18.67
C VAL A 200 6.94 -19.58 18.48
N ALA A 201 6.85 -18.47 19.20
CA ALA A 201 5.78 -17.48 19.06
C ALA A 201 6.28 -16.10 19.46
N GLU A 202 5.77 -15.07 18.79
CA GLU A 202 5.96 -13.66 19.12
C GLU A 202 4.72 -12.90 18.67
N GLY A 203 4.33 -11.87 19.42
CA GLY A 203 3.17 -11.05 19.08
C GLY A 203 3.02 -9.84 19.99
N ALA A 204 2.19 -8.90 19.58
CA ALA A 204 1.92 -7.67 20.34
C ALA A 204 1.32 -7.99 21.72
N MET A 205 1.82 -7.30 22.74
CA MET A 205 1.38 -7.39 24.13
C MET A 205 1.45 -6.01 24.79
N ALA A 206 0.33 -5.28 24.74
CA ALA A 206 0.26 -3.92 25.29
C ALA A 206 0.14 -3.87 26.83
N GLY A 207 0.02 -5.01 27.51
CA GLY A 207 -0.03 -5.07 28.97
C GLY A 207 1.26 -5.60 29.56
N THR A 208 1.55 -5.23 30.80
CA THR A 208 2.75 -5.60 31.55
C THR A 208 2.42 -6.54 32.71
N PRO A 209 3.40 -7.27 33.28
CA PRO A 209 3.19 -8.06 34.50
C PRO A 209 2.69 -7.23 35.70
N ALA A 210 3.16 -5.98 35.83
CA ALA A 210 2.72 -5.04 36.86
C ALA A 210 1.23 -4.67 36.77
N ASP A 211 0.62 -4.79 35.58
CA ASP A 211 -0.81 -4.53 35.40
C ASP A 211 -1.71 -5.65 35.98
N VAL A 212 -1.12 -6.79 36.39
CA VAL A 212 -1.83 -7.81 37.18
C VAL A 212 -1.93 -7.32 38.62
N ALA A 213 -3.05 -6.67 38.97
CA ALA A 213 -3.16 -5.87 40.19
C ALA A 213 -3.15 -6.69 41.49
N ASP A 214 -3.42 -8.00 41.40
CA ASP A 214 -3.39 -8.94 42.52
C ASP A 214 -2.65 -10.20 42.08
N GLN A 215 -1.50 -10.45 42.71
CA GLN A 215 -0.62 -11.62 42.48
C GLN A 215 -0.61 -12.57 43.71
N SER A 216 -1.74 -12.73 44.39
CA SER A 216 -1.89 -13.61 45.57
C SER A 216 -2.11 -15.10 45.27
N LEU A 217 -2.19 -15.49 43.99
CA LEU A 217 -2.31 -16.88 43.53
C LEU A 217 -1.18 -17.23 42.57
N ASN A 218 0.06 -17.11 43.02
CA ASN A 218 1.20 -17.53 42.24
C ASN A 218 1.42 -19.04 42.42
N THR A 219 1.38 -19.81 41.33
CA THR A 219 1.43 -21.27 41.42
C THR A 219 2.13 -21.94 40.25
N ILE A 220 2.61 -23.17 40.48
CA ILE A 220 2.99 -24.10 39.42
C ILE A 220 2.00 -25.28 39.45
N GLY A 221 1.38 -25.54 38.32
CA GLY A 221 0.46 -26.64 38.10
C GLY A 221 -0.96 -26.48 38.64
N ARG A 222 -1.38 -25.25 38.95
CA ARG A 222 -2.76 -24.93 39.36
C ARG A 222 -3.27 -23.67 38.65
N ALA A 223 -4.51 -23.70 38.17
CA ALA A 223 -5.13 -22.56 37.49
C ALA A 223 -6.01 -21.72 38.44
N PRO A 224 -6.25 -20.43 38.13
CA PRO A 224 -7.29 -19.63 38.78
C PRO A 224 -8.71 -20.10 38.39
N TRP A 225 -8.86 -20.78 37.26
CA TRP A 225 -10.11 -21.39 36.78
C TRP A 225 -10.26 -22.85 37.23
N PRO A 226 -11.43 -23.50 37.10
CA PRO A 226 -11.63 -24.92 37.45
C PRO A 226 -10.96 -25.91 36.46
N ASP A 227 -9.87 -25.50 35.82
CA ASP A 227 -9.06 -26.32 34.93
C ASP A 227 -8.30 -27.42 35.71
N PRO A 228 -7.93 -28.54 35.05
CA PRO A 228 -7.17 -29.60 35.70
C PRO A 228 -5.82 -29.10 36.24
N LEU A 229 -5.37 -29.71 37.34
CA LEU A 229 -4.00 -29.57 37.82
C LEU A 229 -3.03 -30.15 36.78
N PHE A 230 -1.87 -29.52 36.64
CA PHE A 230 -0.85 -30.00 35.70
C PHE A 230 -0.41 -31.41 36.06
N GLN A 231 -0.34 -32.28 35.06
CA GLN A 231 0.14 -33.65 35.19
C GLN A 231 1.47 -33.82 34.47
N GLY A 232 2.50 -34.25 35.21
CA GLY A 232 3.84 -34.36 34.64
C GLY A 232 4.93 -34.32 35.71
N ALA A 233 6.02 -33.64 35.39
CA ALA A 233 7.08 -33.30 36.34
C ALA A 233 7.62 -31.89 36.09
N ILE A 234 8.25 -31.30 37.12
CA ILE A 234 9.01 -30.05 37.04
C ILE A 234 10.39 -30.23 37.68
N SER A 235 11.43 -29.72 37.03
CA SER A 235 12.83 -29.82 37.47
C SER A 235 13.33 -28.50 38.04
N SER A 236 13.08 -27.39 37.34
CA SER A 236 13.49 -26.04 37.75
C SER A 236 12.44 -25.01 37.33
N PHE A 237 12.43 -23.88 38.04
CA PHE A 237 11.56 -22.74 37.77
C PHE A 237 12.30 -21.43 38.07
N HIS A 238 12.43 -20.56 37.09
CA HIS A 238 13.12 -19.28 37.20
C HIS A 238 12.20 -18.12 36.82
N VAL A 239 12.28 -17.01 37.55
CA VAL A 239 11.50 -15.80 37.31
C VAL A 239 12.43 -14.60 37.28
N TYR A 240 12.34 -13.81 36.21
CA TYR A 240 13.09 -12.59 36.00
C TYR A 240 12.15 -11.40 35.87
N GLU A 241 12.54 -10.25 36.43
CA GLU A 241 11.84 -8.95 36.32
C GLU A 241 12.23 -8.15 35.06
N ARG A 242 12.80 -8.83 34.07
CA ARG A 242 13.15 -8.26 32.76
C ARG A 242 12.87 -9.25 31.63
N ALA A 243 12.79 -8.73 30.41
CA ALA A 243 12.83 -9.54 29.21
C ALA A 243 14.26 -10.06 29.00
N LEU A 244 14.45 -11.38 28.99
CA LEU A 244 15.72 -11.99 28.60
C LEU A 244 15.87 -11.98 27.08
N GLU A 245 17.09 -11.78 26.61
CA GLU A 245 17.40 -11.90 25.18
C GLU A 245 17.35 -13.36 24.72
N ALA A 246 17.13 -13.57 23.42
CA ALA A 246 17.04 -14.92 22.85
C ALA A 246 18.29 -15.76 23.13
N SER A 247 19.49 -15.16 23.14
CA SER A 247 20.74 -15.84 23.48
C SER A 247 20.81 -16.25 24.95
N GLU A 248 20.33 -15.40 25.86
CA GLU A 248 20.29 -15.71 27.30
C GLU A 248 19.32 -16.86 27.60
N ILE A 249 18.17 -16.88 26.91
CA ILE A 249 17.19 -17.96 27.01
C ILE A 249 17.77 -19.27 26.46
N ALA A 250 18.52 -19.22 25.36
CA ALA A 250 19.20 -20.39 24.82
C ALA A 250 20.26 -20.95 25.79
N GLU A 251 21.08 -20.08 26.40
CA GLU A 251 22.06 -20.47 27.42
C GLU A 251 21.40 -21.09 28.66
N LEU A 252 20.33 -20.47 29.16
CA LEU A 252 19.54 -20.98 30.27
C LEU A 252 18.91 -22.34 29.97
N SER A 253 18.39 -22.52 28.74
CA SER A 253 17.89 -23.81 28.28
C SER A 253 18.98 -24.89 28.27
N LEU A 254 20.22 -24.55 27.89
CA LEU A 254 21.35 -25.50 27.97
C LEU A 254 21.72 -25.83 29.42
N ALA A 255 21.65 -24.86 30.33
CA ALA A 255 21.92 -25.09 31.75
C ALA A 255 20.88 -26.02 32.40
N ASP A 256 19.58 -25.77 32.18
CA ASP A 256 18.47 -26.57 32.71
C ASP A 256 18.43 -28.00 32.13
N ALA A 257 19.13 -28.27 31.02
CA ALA A 257 19.24 -29.59 30.41
C ALA A 257 20.14 -30.56 31.22
N GLY A 258 21.02 -30.03 32.07
CA GLY A 258 22.06 -30.79 32.78
C GLY A 258 21.56 -32.03 33.54
N PRO A 259 20.49 -31.95 34.35
CA PRO A 259 19.92 -33.10 35.04
C PRO A 259 19.32 -34.18 34.12
N HIS A 260 19.05 -33.86 32.85
CA HIS A 260 18.30 -34.69 31.91
C HIS A 260 19.13 -35.22 30.72
N VAL A 261 20.46 -35.13 30.82
CA VAL A 261 21.41 -35.50 29.74
C VAL A 261 21.12 -36.85 29.09
N ASP A 262 20.87 -37.90 29.87
CA ASP A 262 20.62 -39.25 29.33
C ASP A 262 19.30 -39.32 28.54
N HIS A 263 18.27 -38.60 28.98
CA HIS A 263 16.98 -38.52 28.29
C HIS A 263 17.11 -37.72 26.98
N LEU A 264 17.77 -36.56 27.03
CA LEU A 264 17.99 -35.71 25.86
C LEU A 264 18.90 -36.37 24.81
N ARG A 265 19.91 -37.15 25.23
CA ARG A 265 20.72 -37.96 24.31
C ARG A 265 19.92 -39.10 23.68
N ALA A 266 19.06 -39.76 24.46
CA ALA A 266 18.15 -40.78 23.90
C ALA A 266 17.17 -40.15 22.89
N ARG A 267 16.73 -38.92 23.13
CA ARG A 267 15.89 -38.15 22.19
C ARG A 267 16.65 -37.80 20.91
N ALA A 268 17.89 -37.33 21.01
CA ALA A 268 18.77 -37.12 19.85
C ALA A 268 18.95 -38.42 19.05
N GLN A 269 19.13 -39.57 19.72
CA GLN A 269 19.21 -40.87 19.05
C GLN A 269 17.90 -41.26 18.36
N GLN A 270 16.74 -41.03 18.99
CA GLN A 270 15.43 -41.28 18.36
C GLN A 270 15.23 -40.45 17.08
N LEU A 271 15.73 -39.21 17.04
CA LEU A 271 15.69 -38.40 15.83
C LEU A 271 16.48 -39.07 14.70
N LEU A 272 17.65 -39.62 15.00
CA LEU A 272 18.47 -40.36 14.03
C LEU A 272 17.84 -41.69 13.62
N ASP A 273 17.30 -42.47 14.56
CA ASP A 273 16.65 -43.76 14.30
C ASP A 273 15.40 -43.60 13.42
N GLY A 274 14.77 -42.42 13.47
CA GLY A 274 13.66 -42.03 12.62
C GLY A 274 14.05 -41.57 11.21
N LEU A 275 15.34 -41.37 10.92
CA LEU A 275 15.79 -40.97 9.59
C LEU A 275 15.77 -42.17 8.63
N PRO A 276 15.24 -42.01 7.40
CA PRO A 276 15.27 -43.05 6.38
C PRO A 276 16.66 -43.11 5.70
N VAL A 277 17.71 -43.38 6.47
CA VAL A 277 19.10 -43.35 5.98
C VAL A 277 19.73 -44.73 6.05
N SER A 278 20.33 -45.15 4.94
CA SER A 278 21.08 -46.39 4.81
C SER A 278 22.23 -46.18 3.83
N ASP A 279 23.20 -47.09 3.86
CA ASP A 279 24.24 -47.14 2.82
C ASP A 279 23.59 -47.14 1.42
N LEU A 280 24.18 -46.39 0.49
CA LEU A 280 23.62 -46.20 -0.85
C LEU A 280 24.70 -46.08 -1.92
N THR A 281 24.32 -46.38 -3.16
CA THR A 281 25.15 -46.21 -4.35
C THR A 281 24.49 -45.18 -5.27
N THR A 282 25.22 -44.15 -5.68
CA THR A 282 24.66 -43.06 -6.51
C THR A 282 25.71 -42.48 -7.46
N SER A 283 25.29 -41.81 -8.52
CA SER A 283 26.13 -40.89 -9.32
C SER A 283 25.53 -39.49 -9.40
N THR A 284 24.45 -39.25 -8.63
CA THR A 284 23.67 -38.02 -8.58
C THR A 284 23.54 -37.55 -7.13
N ASP A 285 23.07 -36.31 -6.94
CA ASP A 285 22.87 -35.70 -5.63
C ASP A 285 21.99 -36.55 -4.69
N ILE A 286 22.21 -36.40 -3.38
CA ILE A 286 21.57 -37.19 -2.31
C ILE A 286 20.76 -36.26 -1.41
N ASP A 287 19.48 -36.54 -1.23
CA ASP A 287 18.65 -35.84 -0.24
C ASP A 287 18.98 -36.34 1.17
N LEU A 288 19.73 -35.51 1.90
CA LEU A 288 20.13 -35.79 3.28
C LEU A 288 19.07 -35.23 4.24
N PRO A 289 18.38 -36.08 5.02
CA PRO A 289 17.32 -35.61 5.88
C PRO A 289 17.88 -34.81 7.06
N THR A 290 17.32 -33.62 7.30
CA THR A 290 17.77 -32.70 8.37
C THR A 290 16.85 -32.71 9.58
N ALA A 291 15.73 -33.45 9.55
CA ALA A 291 14.71 -33.49 10.61
C ALA A 291 14.24 -32.09 11.06
N SER A 292 13.98 -31.20 10.11
CA SER A 292 13.65 -29.78 10.34
C SER A 292 14.80 -29.01 11.01
N GLY A 293 16.04 -29.23 10.53
CA GLY A 293 17.26 -28.58 11.02
C GLY A 293 17.86 -29.19 12.30
N ARG A 294 17.25 -30.22 12.88
CA ARG A 294 17.75 -30.90 14.09
C ARG A 294 18.88 -31.90 13.83
N VAL A 295 19.13 -32.22 12.56
CA VAL A 295 20.20 -33.13 12.12
C VAL A 295 21.10 -32.39 11.14
N THR A 296 22.40 -32.43 11.42
CA THR A 296 23.46 -31.92 10.54
C THR A 296 24.26 -33.08 9.96
N TRP A 297 24.90 -32.88 8.82
CA TRP A 297 25.70 -33.90 8.15
C TRP A 297 27.14 -33.46 8.01
N VAL A 298 28.07 -34.41 8.09
CA VAL A 298 29.50 -34.22 7.81
C VAL A 298 29.93 -35.29 6.82
N SER A 299 30.74 -34.90 5.84
CA SER A 299 31.30 -35.82 4.84
C SER A 299 32.77 -36.09 5.09
N SER A 300 33.19 -37.35 4.90
CA SER A 300 34.61 -37.73 4.91
C SER A 300 35.38 -37.26 3.67
N ALA A 301 34.68 -36.92 2.60
CA ALA A 301 35.23 -36.43 1.33
C ALA A 301 34.27 -35.36 0.75
N PRO A 302 34.23 -34.16 1.35
CA PRO A 302 33.29 -33.10 0.97
C PRO A 302 33.42 -32.64 -0.49
N GLU A 303 34.56 -32.88 -1.12
CA GLU A 303 34.81 -32.62 -2.54
C GLU A 303 34.14 -33.63 -3.48
N VAL A 304 33.73 -34.80 -2.98
CA VAL A 304 33.02 -35.85 -3.74
C VAL A 304 31.54 -35.89 -3.37
N VAL A 305 31.23 -35.86 -2.08
CA VAL A 305 29.86 -35.67 -1.57
C VAL A 305 29.90 -34.57 -0.52
N ALA A 306 29.33 -33.41 -0.82
CA ALA A 306 29.30 -32.30 0.12
C ALA A 306 28.33 -32.59 1.30
N PRO A 307 28.47 -31.89 2.44
CA PRO A 307 27.59 -32.06 3.60
C PRO A 307 26.11 -31.78 3.34
N ASP A 308 25.78 -31.04 2.29
CA ASP A 308 24.40 -30.81 1.84
C ASP A 308 23.86 -31.98 0.98
N GLY A 309 24.73 -32.92 0.59
CA GLY A 309 24.44 -34.07 -0.26
C GLY A 309 24.71 -33.85 -1.74
N ALA A 310 25.29 -32.72 -2.15
CA ALA A 310 25.70 -32.50 -3.54
C ALA A 310 26.82 -33.47 -3.92
N VAL A 311 26.66 -34.17 -5.05
CA VAL A 311 27.58 -35.23 -5.49
C VAL A 311 28.38 -34.76 -6.70
N THR A 312 29.69 -34.61 -6.51
CA THR A 312 30.65 -34.49 -7.61
C THR A 312 31.11 -35.87 -8.03
N ALA A 313 30.28 -36.54 -8.83
CA ALA A 313 30.60 -37.88 -9.33
C ALA A 313 31.86 -37.86 -10.22
N PRO A 314 32.73 -38.90 -10.13
CA PRO A 314 33.81 -39.10 -11.10
C PRO A 314 33.27 -39.15 -12.53
N LEU A 315 34.03 -38.72 -13.54
CA LEU A 315 33.56 -38.81 -14.94
C LEU A 315 33.48 -40.26 -15.43
N ILE A 316 32.68 -40.47 -16.48
CA ILE A 316 32.53 -41.76 -17.15
C ILE A 316 33.89 -42.45 -17.40
N GLY A 317 34.02 -43.68 -16.87
CA GLY A 317 35.24 -44.49 -16.99
C GLY A 317 36.25 -44.38 -15.84
N ALA A 318 35.99 -43.54 -14.83
CA ALA A 318 36.72 -43.55 -13.56
C ALA A 318 36.26 -44.72 -12.64
N GLU A 319 36.96 -44.95 -11.54
CA GLU A 319 36.54 -45.91 -10.51
C GLU A 319 35.57 -45.26 -9.51
N PRO A 320 34.61 -46.02 -8.94
CA PRO A 320 33.74 -45.52 -7.88
C PRO A 320 34.52 -45.05 -6.64
N VAL A 321 33.97 -44.05 -5.92
CA VAL A 321 34.57 -43.49 -4.70
C VAL A 321 33.65 -43.73 -3.51
N GLU A 322 34.15 -44.28 -2.40
CA GLU A 322 33.39 -44.41 -1.16
C GLU A 322 33.55 -43.18 -0.27
N VAL A 323 32.43 -42.64 0.20
CA VAL A 323 32.35 -41.48 1.11
C VAL A 323 31.51 -41.86 2.33
N ILE A 324 31.96 -41.50 3.52
CA ILE A 324 31.20 -41.69 4.76
C ILE A 324 30.49 -40.37 5.07
N LEU A 325 29.17 -40.43 5.20
CA LEU A 325 28.36 -39.32 5.69
C LEU A 325 27.94 -39.60 7.13
N THR A 326 28.25 -38.67 8.03
CA THR A 326 27.90 -38.75 9.46
C THR A 326 26.79 -37.76 9.77
N ALA A 327 25.62 -38.26 10.17
CA ALA A 327 24.51 -37.44 10.65
C ALA A 327 24.64 -37.23 12.16
N THR A 328 24.47 -36.00 12.63
CA THR A 328 24.52 -35.60 14.04
C THR A 328 23.21 -34.94 14.42
N ALA A 329 22.46 -35.53 15.34
CA ALA A 329 21.28 -34.92 15.94
C ALA A 329 21.67 -34.23 17.25
N THR A 330 21.21 -32.99 17.43
CA THR A 330 21.49 -32.22 18.66
C THR A 330 20.19 -31.81 19.33
N VAL A 331 20.03 -32.16 20.60
CA VAL A 331 18.90 -31.74 21.45
C VAL A 331 19.47 -31.08 22.69
N ARG A 332 19.31 -29.75 22.79
CA ARG A 332 19.79 -28.93 23.92
C ARG A 332 21.25 -29.24 24.31
N GLY A 333 22.14 -29.21 23.31
CA GLY A 333 23.57 -29.45 23.49
C GLY A 333 23.98 -30.92 23.69
N GLN A 334 23.03 -31.86 23.71
CA GLN A 334 23.34 -33.30 23.72
C GLN A 334 23.25 -33.88 22.31
N GLU A 335 24.32 -34.55 21.91
CA GLU A 335 24.46 -35.09 20.55
C GLU A 335 24.31 -36.61 20.52
N ALA A 336 23.75 -37.10 19.41
CA ALA A 336 23.86 -38.47 18.95
C ALA A 336 24.33 -38.46 17.49
N THR A 337 25.04 -39.50 17.05
CA THR A 337 25.57 -39.59 15.68
C THR A 337 25.29 -40.96 15.06
N THR A 338 24.98 -40.98 13.77
CA THR A 338 24.95 -42.19 12.94
C THR A 338 25.75 -41.95 11.67
N SER A 339 26.15 -42.99 10.95
CA SER A 339 26.89 -42.83 9.69
C SER A 339 26.41 -43.82 8.64
N ILE A 340 26.45 -43.37 7.38
CA ILE A 340 26.18 -44.19 6.20
C ILE A 340 27.38 -44.15 5.27
N THR A 341 27.56 -45.23 4.52
CA THR A 341 28.53 -45.32 3.43
C THR A 341 27.83 -45.01 2.11
N VAL A 342 28.35 -44.04 1.38
CA VAL A 342 27.91 -43.66 0.04
C VAL A 342 28.97 -44.13 -0.97
N THR A 343 28.59 -45.04 -1.86
CA THR A 343 29.41 -45.39 -3.02
C THR A 343 29.03 -44.50 -4.20
N VAL A 344 29.91 -43.56 -4.55
CA VAL A 344 29.72 -42.65 -5.68
C VAL A 344 30.24 -43.30 -6.96
N GLU A 345 29.32 -43.78 -7.79
CA GLU A 345 29.60 -44.30 -9.12
C GLU A 345 30.00 -43.17 -10.08
N PRO A 346 30.78 -43.47 -11.12
CA PRO A 346 31.05 -42.52 -12.19
C PRO A 346 29.75 -42.01 -12.84
N SER A 347 29.73 -40.72 -13.17
CA SER A 347 28.65 -40.11 -13.93
C SER A 347 28.57 -40.73 -15.33
N THR A 348 27.38 -40.62 -15.92
CA THR A 348 27.15 -40.96 -17.33
C THR A 348 27.57 -39.84 -18.29
N GLU A 349 27.90 -38.66 -17.76
CA GLU A 349 28.30 -37.49 -18.53
C GLU A 349 29.77 -37.59 -18.96
N THR A 350 30.04 -37.20 -20.20
CA THR A 350 31.36 -36.85 -20.67
C THR A 350 31.81 -35.50 -20.07
N ALA A 351 33.11 -35.19 -20.14
CA ALA A 351 33.63 -33.89 -19.71
C ALA A 351 32.95 -32.71 -20.44
N GLN A 352 32.57 -32.90 -21.71
CA GLN A 352 31.88 -31.87 -22.50
C GLN A 352 30.43 -31.66 -22.03
N GLU A 353 29.67 -32.73 -21.84
CA GLU A 353 28.28 -32.61 -21.35
C GLU A 353 28.22 -31.98 -19.95
N ARG A 354 29.21 -32.28 -19.09
CA ARG A 354 29.35 -31.65 -17.78
C ARG A 354 29.58 -30.13 -17.88
N VAL A 355 30.51 -29.68 -18.73
CA VAL A 355 30.75 -28.23 -18.87
C VAL A 355 29.57 -27.52 -19.51
N ASP A 356 28.90 -28.11 -20.51
CA ASP A 356 27.71 -27.50 -21.13
C ASP A 356 26.58 -27.30 -20.11
N ARG A 357 26.36 -28.28 -19.23
CA ARG A 357 25.40 -28.17 -18.14
C ARG A 357 25.79 -27.10 -17.10
N LEU A 358 27.03 -27.12 -16.63
CA LEU A 358 27.50 -26.20 -15.58
C LEU A 358 27.63 -24.77 -16.10
N ALA A 359 27.95 -24.59 -17.38
CA ALA A 359 27.96 -23.29 -18.04
C ALA A 359 26.56 -22.66 -18.06
N GLY A 360 25.50 -23.47 -18.04
CA GLY A 360 24.11 -23.02 -17.87
C GLY A 360 23.85 -22.22 -16.58
N LEU A 361 24.66 -22.38 -15.53
CA LEU A 361 24.52 -21.64 -14.27
C LEU A 361 25.08 -20.20 -14.31
N PHE A 362 25.86 -19.88 -15.34
CA PHE A 362 26.36 -18.53 -15.57
C PHE A 362 25.41 -17.79 -16.52
N VAL A 363 24.66 -16.81 -16.04
CA VAL A 363 23.74 -16.03 -16.88
C VAL A 363 24.17 -14.57 -16.84
N ILE A 364 24.18 -13.86 -17.97
CA ILE A 364 24.23 -12.40 -17.96
C ILE A 364 22.77 -11.90 -17.97
N PRO A 365 22.33 -11.07 -17.01
CA PRO A 365 20.99 -10.51 -17.02
C PRO A 365 20.66 -9.86 -18.37
N ALA A 366 19.44 -10.08 -18.86
CA ALA A 366 19.01 -9.55 -20.16
C ALA A 366 19.10 -8.02 -20.26
N GLN A 367 19.04 -7.33 -19.11
CA GLN A 367 19.23 -5.89 -18.99
C GLN A 367 20.17 -5.56 -17.83
N VAL A 368 21.14 -4.68 -18.08
CA VAL A 368 22.15 -4.20 -17.12
C VAL A 368 22.35 -2.69 -17.28
N ALA A 369 22.92 -2.04 -16.27
CA ALA A 369 23.32 -0.63 -16.35
C ALA A 369 24.80 -0.50 -16.72
N ALA A 370 25.17 0.58 -17.42
CA ALA A 370 26.56 0.99 -17.51
C ALA A 370 27.13 1.21 -16.09
N GLY A 371 28.24 0.53 -15.78
CA GLY A 371 28.85 0.46 -14.45
C GLY A 371 28.65 -0.89 -13.75
N ASP A 372 27.68 -1.70 -14.18
CA ASP A 372 27.50 -3.06 -13.65
C ASP A 372 28.67 -3.97 -14.06
N THR A 373 28.98 -4.97 -13.25
CA THR A 373 30.01 -5.98 -13.56
C THR A 373 29.39 -7.27 -14.07
N LEU A 374 30.15 -8.02 -14.87
CA LEU A 374 29.82 -9.41 -15.18
C LEU A 374 29.56 -10.22 -13.89
N PRO A 375 28.56 -11.11 -13.89
CA PRO A 375 28.31 -12.00 -12.75
C PRO A 375 29.54 -12.84 -12.40
N ALA A 376 29.61 -13.31 -11.15
CA ALA A 376 30.71 -14.17 -10.73
C ALA A 376 30.66 -15.53 -11.45
N ALA A 377 31.82 -16.11 -11.74
CA ALA A 377 31.89 -17.47 -12.28
C ALA A 377 31.26 -18.47 -11.29
N PRO A 378 30.47 -19.46 -11.75
CA PRO A 378 29.96 -20.51 -10.88
C PRO A 378 31.10 -21.26 -10.17
N PRO A 379 30.87 -21.83 -8.97
CA PRO A 379 31.89 -22.60 -8.26
C PRO A 379 32.52 -23.70 -9.13
N GLY A 380 33.85 -23.74 -9.17
CA GLY A 380 34.61 -24.71 -9.98
C GLY A 380 34.74 -24.35 -11.46
N MET A 381 34.21 -23.21 -11.90
CA MET A 381 34.32 -22.70 -13.27
C MET A 381 35.22 -21.45 -13.34
N THR A 382 35.78 -21.20 -14.52
CA THR A 382 36.26 -19.86 -14.90
C THR A 382 35.45 -19.34 -16.08
N VAL A 383 35.29 -18.03 -16.18
CA VAL A 383 34.58 -17.37 -17.27
C VAL A 383 35.50 -16.32 -17.89
N ASP A 384 35.69 -16.39 -19.20
CA ASP A 384 36.50 -15.45 -19.98
C ASP A 384 35.64 -14.87 -21.10
N VAL A 385 35.68 -13.55 -21.33
CA VAL A 385 35.03 -12.93 -22.49
C VAL A 385 35.78 -13.31 -23.77
N VAL A 386 35.06 -13.85 -24.76
CA VAL A 386 35.61 -14.32 -26.04
C VAL A 386 35.42 -13.26 -27.13
N ASP A 387 34.21 -12.71 -27.21
CA ASP A 387 33.84 -11.71 -28.20
C ASP A 387 32.86 -10.72 -27.58
N ASP A 388 33.05 -9.45 -27.94
CA ASP A 388 32.20 -8.32 -27.59
C ASP A 388 32.17 -7.41 -28.83
N PRO A 389 31.41 -7.79 -29.88
CA PRO A 389 31.43 -7.10 -31.17
C PRO A 389 30.97 -5.64 -31.08
N ASP A 390 30.18 -5.32 -30.06
CA ASP A 390 29.61 -3.99 -29.82
C ASP A 390 30.43 -3.16 -28.82
N ALA A 391 31.53 -3.73 -28.28
CA ALA A 391 32.47 -3.10 -27.36
C ALA A 391 31.80 -2.49 -26.11
N VAL A 392 30.83 -3.21 -25.54
CA VAL A 392 30.09 -2.79 -24.34
C VAL A 392 30.76 -3.20 -23.02
N LEU A 393 31.94 -3.81 -23.05
CA LEU A 393 32.71 -4.19 -21.86
C LEU A 393 34.09 -3.50 -21.80
N GLU A 394 34.38 -2.85 -20.67
CA GLU A 394 35.71 -2.40 -20.28
C GLU A 394 36.29 -3.34 -19.21
N GLY A 395 36.93 -4.43 -19.65
CA GLY A 395 37.29 -5.54 -18.76
C GLY A 395 36.04 -6.34 -18.42
N ASP A 396 35.67 -6.37 -17.14
CA ASP A 396 34.46 -7.06 -16.67
C ASP A 396 33.31 -6.10 -16.35
N VAL A 397 33.44 -4.80 -16.68
CA VAL A 397 32.44 -3.77 -16.39
C VAL A 397 31.70 -3.39 -17.67
N PHE A 398 30.37 -3.35 -17.63
CA PHE A 398 29.54 -2.85 -18.72
C PHE A 398 29.72 -1.34 -18.89
N ALA A 399 29.99 -0.88 -20.10
CA ALA A 399 30.17 0.52 -20.45
C ALA A 399 29.41 0.83 -21.73
N ALA A 400 28.53 1.83 -21.67
CA ALA A 400 27.80 2.33 -22.85
C ALA A 400 27.45 3.82 -22.64
N ASP A 401 27.82 4.66 -23.60
CA ASP A 401 27.47 6.09 -23.60
C ASP A 401 25.99 6.32 -23.99
N GLU A 402 25.42 5.41 -24.79
CA GLU A 402 24.02 5.39 -25.22
C GLU A 402 23.45 3.98 -24.98
N THR A 403 22.14 3.90 -24.70
CA THR A 403 21.48 2.60 -24.50
C THR A 403 21.63 1.71 -25.73
N THR A 404 22.22 0.53 -25.54
CA THR A 404 22.68 -0.35 -26.62
C THR A 404 22.20 -1.78 -26.41
N ASP A 405 21.58 -2.36 -27.43
CA ASP A 405 21.35 -3.80 -27.51
C ASP A 405 22.61 -4.45 -28.10
N ALA A 406 23.28 -5.30 -27.32
CA ALA A 406 24.57 -5.89 -27.64
C ALA A 406 24.56 -7.42 -27.54
N ALA A 407 25.57 -8.05 -28.13
CA ALA A 407 25.88 -9.45 -27.90
C ALA A 407 27.19 -9.60 -27.12
N VAL A 408 27.18 -10.42 -26.07
CA VAL A 408 28.40 -10.77 -25.31
C VAL A 408 28.62 -12.27 -25.39
N GLU A 409 29.78 -12.68 -25.90
CA GLU A 409 30.18 -14.09 -25.96
C GLU A 409 31.23 -14.39 -24.90
N VAL A 410 30.97 -15.39 -24.08
CA VAL A 410 31.88 -15.85 -23.02
C VAL A 410 32.24 -17.32 -23.21
N ARG A 411 33.41 -17.70 -22.73
CA ARG A 411 33.86 -19.07 -22.61
C ARG A 411 33.85 -19.46 -21.14
N VAL A 412 33.04 -20.45 -20.80
CA VAL A 412 33.03 -21.08 -19.49
C VAL A 412 33.94 -22.31 -19.54
N THR A 413 34.86 -22.42 -18.59
CA THR A 413 35.80 -23.55 -18.48
C THR A 413 35.59 -24.29 -17.17
N ASP A 414 35.38 -25.60 -17.23
CA ASP A 414 35.37 -26.47 -16.04
C ASP A 414 36.81 -26.66 -15.54
N SER A 415 37.10 -26.13 -14.35
CA SER A 415 38.45 -26.17 -13.77
C SER A 415 38.94 -27.59 -13.48
N ALA A 416 38.02 -28.55 -13.30
CA ALA A 416 38.37 -29.93 -13.01
C ALA A 416 38.77 -30.73 -14.26
N THR A 417 38.18 -30.41 -15.41
CA THR A 417 38.32 -31.22 -16.64
C THR A 417 39.06 -30.48 -17.76
N GLY A 418 39.10 -29.15 -17.69
CA GLY A 418 39.58 -28.28 -18.76
C GLY A 418 38.65 -28.23 -19.99
N ALA A 419 37.47 -28.86 -19.93
CA ALA A 419 36.47 -28.76 -20.97
C ALA A 419 35.90 -27.33 -21.00
N ILE A 420 35.49 -26.88 -22.18
CA ILE A 420 35.02 -25.52 -22.43
C ILE A 420 33.63 -25.53 -23.05
N SER A 421 32.82 -24.52 -22.73
CA SER A 421 31.54 -24.24 -23.40
C SER A 421 31.47 -22.75 -23.70
N GLU A 422 31.11 -22.39 -24.94
CA GLU A 422 30.97 -20.99 -25.37
C GLU A 422 29.48 -20.61 -25.36
N ARG A 423 29.17 -19.45 -24.77
CA ARG A 423 27.80 -18.96 -24.57
C ARG A 423 27.69 -17.54 -25.07
N ARG A 424 26.65 -17.25 -25.85
CA ARG A 424 26.39 -15.93 -26.41
C ARG A 424 25.09 -15.35 -25.88
N PHE A 425 25.19 -14.26 -25.14
CA PHE A 425 24.05 -13.57 -24.53
C PHE A 425 23.63 -12.38 -25.38
N ALA A 426 22.32 -12.15 -25.49
CA ALA A 426 21.76 -10.86 -25.85
C ALA A 426 21.57 -10.04 -24.57
N VAL A 427 22.11 -8.82 -24.56
CA VAL A 427 22.14 -7.95 -23.37
C VAL A 427 21.78 -6.54 -23.79
N ARG A 428 20.82 -5.92 -23.10
CA ARG A 428 20.51 -4.49 -23.21
C ARG A 428 21.28 -3.72 -22.14
N VAL A 429 22.24 -2.91 -22.55
CA VAL A 429 23.04 -2.07 -21.64
C VAL A 429 22.44 -0.67 -21.64
N LEU A 430 21.82 -0.28 -20.51
CA LEU A 430 21.30 1.08 -20.34
C LEU A 430 22.43 2.06 -20.06
N ALA A 431 22.43 3.20 -20.74
CA ALA A 431 23.37 4.29 -20.45
C ALA A 431 23.20 4.77 -18.99
N ALA A 432 24.29 5.18 -18.34
CA ALA A 432 24.25 5.61 -16.93
C ALA A 432 23.28 6.80 -16.68
N SER A 433 23.08 7.65 -17.69
CA SER A 433 22.11 8.75 -17.63
C SER A 433 20.64 8.31 -17.75
N GLU A 434 20.40 7.10 -18.24
CA GLU A 434 19.07 6.54 -18.51
C GLU A 434 18.70 5.41 -17.55
N ALA A 435 19.67 4.82 -16.84
CA ALA A 435 19.47 3.74 -15.90
C ALA A 435 19.15 4.23 -14.48
N THR A 436 18.37 3.43 -13.76
CA THR A 436 18.26 3.44 -12.29
C THR A 436 17.89 2.04 -11.81
N ARG A 437 17.65 1.85 -10.51
CA ARG A 437 17.26 0.57 -9.92
C ARG A 437 15.96 0.70 -9.12
N VAL A 438 15.17 -0.37 -9.17
CA VAL A 438 13.98 -0.58 -8.34
C VAL A 438 14.27 -1.77 -7.43
N LEU A 439 14.15 -1.57 -6.12
CA LEU A 439 14.19 -2.61 -5.11
C LEU A 439 12.77 -3.14 -4.91
N ALA A 440 12.58 -4.45 -5.00
CA ALA A 440 11.34 -5.14 -4.65
C ALA A 440 11.57 -5.98 -3.39
N TYR A 441 10.69 -5.85 -2.39
CA TYR A 441 10.91 -6.44 -1.07
C TYR A 441 9.60 -6.71 -0.32
N HIS A 442 9.71 -7.45 0.78
CA HIS A 442 8.66 -7.48 1.81
C HIS A 442 9.20 -6.94 3.13
N ARG A 443 8.29 -6.65 4.06
CA ARG A 443 8.62 -6.09 5.37
C ARG A 443 8.36 -7.07 6.50
N THR A 444 9.05 -6.87 7.62
CA THR A 444 8.75 -7.51 8.89
C THR A 444 7.47 -6.88 9.47
N PRO A 445 6.41 -7.66 9.76
CA PRO A 445 5.18 -7.10 10.32
C PRO A 445 5.39 -6.46 11.69
N THR A 446 4.77 -5.30 11.92
CA THR A 446 4.68 -4.63 13.22
C THR A 446 3.22 -4.54 13.69
N SER A 447 2.54 -3.40 13.52
CA SER A 447 1.16 -3.20 13.98
C SER A 447 0.31 -2.37 13.00
N ALA A 448 -1.02 -2.49 13.12
CA ALA A 448 -1.96 -1.69 12.33
C ALA A 448 -1.96 -0.21 12.71
N ALA A 449 -1.52 0.13 13.94
CA ALA A 449 -1.43 1.51 14.43
C ALA A 449 -0.35 2.33 13.71
N VAL A 450 0.58 1.67 13.02
CA VAL A 450 1.60 2.29 12.16
C VAL A 450 1.50 1.80 10.70
N ALA A 451 0.32 1.30 10.31
CA ALA A 451 0.03 0.80 8.96
C ALA A 451 1.01 -0.29 8.42
N ASN A 452 1.62 -1.09 9.30
CA ASN A 452 2.54 -2.18 8.92
C ASN A 452 2.16 -3.53 9.59
N ASN A 453 0.86 -3.83 9.72
CA ASN A 453 0.41 -5.16 10.13
C ASN A 453 0.70 -6.21 9.04
N ALA A 454 0.55 -7.49 9.37
CA ALA A 454 0.90 -8.59 8.46
C ALA A 454 0.15 -8.58 7.11
N ASP A 455 -1.06 -8.03 7.04
CA ASP A 455 -1.80 -7.90 5.77
C ASP A 455 -1.11 -6.94 4.79
N VAL A 456 -0.31 -5.99 5.30
CA VAL A 456 0.46 -5.00 4.52
C VAL A 456 1.91 -5.43 4.36
N ALA A 457 2.57 -5.81 5.46
CA ALA A 457 3.99 -6.12 5.48
C ALA A 457 4.33 -7.31 4.57
N LEU A 458 3.46 -8.34 4.56
CA LEU A 458 3.59 -9.56 3.76
C LEU A 458 2.92 -9.40 2.40
N SER A 459 3.35 -8.37 1.70
CA SER A 459 3.06 -8.06 0.30
C SER A 459 4.37 -7.64 -0.36
N MET A 460 4.36 -7.38 -1.67
CA MET A 460 5.53 -6.80 -2.32
C MET A 460 5.45 -5.28 -2.29
N HIS A 461 6.53 -4.67 -1.83
CA HIS A 461 6.80 -3.23 -1.76
C HIS A 461 7.87 -2.88 -2.79
N LEU A 462 7.91 -1.62 -3.20
CA LEU A 462 8.93 -1.11 -4.13
C LEU A 462 9.63 0.12 -3.55
N ALA A 463 10.92 0.28 -3.84
CA ALA A 463 11.69 1.48 -3.56
C ALA A 463 12.57 1.84 -4.77
N LEU A 464 12.82 3.13 -4.97
CA LEU A 464 13.72 3.64 -6.00
C LEU A 464 15.10 3.94 -5.40
N ALA A 465 16.16 3.64 -6.15
CA ALA A 465 17.51 4.00 -5.74
C ALA A 465 17.65 5.53 -5.66
N ASP A 466 18.18 6.02 -4.53
CA ASP A 466 18.48 7.43 -4.29
C ASP A 466 19.88 7.57 -3.67
N GLY A 467 20.86 7.97 -4.49
CA GLY A 467 22.27 7.97 -4.09
C GLY A 467 22.74 6.56 -3.72
N ASP A 468 23.20 6.40 -2.47
CA ASP A 468 23.63 5.12 -1.89
C ASP A 468 22.50 4.40 -1.12
N GLY A 469 21.28 4.95 -1.11
CA GLY A 469 20.13 4.46 -0.35
C GLY A 469 18.89 4.18 -1.22
N TRP A 470 17.75 4.02 -0.54
CA TRP A 470 16.46 3.68 -1.17
C TRP A 470 15.36 4.61 -0.66
N THR A 471 14.54 5.11 -1.58
CA THR A 471 13.30 5.84 -1.25
C THR A 471 12.10 4.91 -1.48
N PRO A 472 11.39 4.49 -0.43
CA PRO A 472 10.18 3.69 -0.57
C PRO A 472 9.10 4.41 -1.37
N LEU A 473 8.44 3.67 -2.25
CA LEU A 473 7.25 4.11 -2.97
C LEU A 473 5.99 3.79 -2.15
N ASN A 474 4.88 4.46 -2.47
CA ASN A 474 3.56 4.26 -1.88
C ASN A 474 3.59 4.39 -0.35
N GLU A 475 4.39 5.33 0.17
CA GLU A 475 4.60 5.56 1.60
C GLU A 475 5.04 4.28 2.34
N ASN A 476 5.84 3.43 1.68
CA ASN A 476 6.27 2.12 2.18
C ASN A 476 5.11 1.14 2.45
N TYR A 477 3.97 1.35 1.79
CA TYR A 477 2.82 0.44 1.79
C TYR A 477 2.91 -0.53 0.61
N GLY A 478 2.29 -1.70 0.77
CA GLY A 478 2.30 -2.76 -0.24
C GLY A 478 1.74 -2.30 -1.60
N ILE A 479 2.35 -2.80 -2.69
CA ILE A 479 2.00 -2.48 -4.08
C ILE A 479 1.43 -3.71 -4.79
N PHE A 480 1.95 -4.90 -4.52
CA PHE A 480 1.41 -6.15 -5.06
C PHE A 480 1.04 -7.13 -3.95
N PHE A 481 -0.24 -7.53 -3.97
CA PHE A 481 -0.83 -8.49 -3.05
C PHE A 481 -1.30 -9.71 -3.83
N PRO A 482 -1.04 -10.94 -3.33
CA PRO A 482 -1.55 -12.12 -3.99
C PRO A 482 -3.06 -12.24 -3.79
N ARG A 483 -3.73 -12.79 -4.80
CA ARG A 483 -5.16 -13.10 -4.77
C ARG A 483 -5.45 -14.25 -3.82
N THR A 484 -6.72 -14.37 -3.45
CA THR A 484 -7.23 -15.52 -2.72
C THR A 484 -6.92 -16.83 -3.42
N SER A 485 -6.66 -17.89 -2.65
CA SER A 485 -6.22 -19.18 -3.19
C SER A 485 -7.24 -19.92 -4.05
N ALA A 486 -8.50 -19.48 -4.04
CA ALA A 486 -9.60 -20.03 -4.81
C ALA A 486 -10.71 -18.99 -4.97
N GLU A 487 -11.64 -19.25 -5.89
CA GLU A 487 -12.81 -18.39 -6.10
C GLU A 487 -13.63 -18.21 -4.81
N ILE A 488 -14.08 -16.98 -4.57
CA ILE A 488 -14.90 -16.63 -3.41
C ILE A 488 -16.28 -17.31 -3.50
N PRO A 489 -16.68 -18.12 -2.50
CA PRO A 489 -17.97 -18.80 -2.48
C PRO A 489 -19.16 -17.82 -2.59
N ALA A 490 -20.29 -18.31 -3.10
CA ALA A 490 -21.53 -17.53 -3.18
C ALA A 490 -22.04 -17.02 -1.82
N ALA A 491 -21.63 -17.65 -0.71
CA ALA A 491 -21.99 -17.22 0.65
C ALA A 491 -21.05 -16.13 1.23
N GLY A 492 -20.06 -15.67 0.46
CA GLY A 492 -19.10 -14.66 0.86
C GLY A 492 -17.68 -15.20 1.11
N PRO A 493 -16.72 -14.28 1.34
CA PRO A 493 -15.31 -14.57 1.57
C PRO A 493 -15.06 -15.26 2.91
N ARG A 494 -13.89 -15.89 3.03
CA ARG A 494 -13.44 -16.60 4.24
C ARG A 494 -11.95 -16.37 4.44
N ASP A 495 -11.55 -16.23 5.70
CA ASP A 495 -10.16 -15.97 6.07
C ASP A 495 -9.19 -17.04 5.52
N ALA A 496 -9.61 -18.31 5.55
CA ALA A 496 -8.85 -19.44 5.01
C ALA A 496 -8.53 -19.36 3.50
N LEU A 497 -9.16 -18.46 2.74
CA LEU A 497 -8.87 -18.23 1.31
C LEU A 497 -7.89 -17.07 1.08
N ILE A 498 -7.74 -16.16 2.04
CA ILE A 498 -6.93 -14.95 1.90
C ILE A 498 -5.44 -15.31 1.99
N ARG A 499 -4.62 -14.70 1.15
CA ARG A 499 -3.20 -14.99 1.03
C ARG A 499 -2.35 -13.74 1.19
N SER A 500 -1.12 -13.98 1.59
CA SER A 500 -0.03 -13.00 1.69
C SER A 500 1.19 -13.56 0.94
N LEU A 501 2.22 -12.75 0.72
CA LEU A 501 3.46 -13.20 0.12
C LEU A 501 4.68 -12.74 0.91
N ARG A 502 5.79 -13.45 0.73
CA ARG A 502 7.12 -13.08 1.21
C ARG A 502 8.16 -13.51 0.20
N ASP A 503 9.39 -13.05 0.40
CA ASP A 503 10.52 -13.33 -0.49
C ASP A 503 10.23 -12.98 -1.97
N PRO A 504 9.68 -11.79 -2.29
CA PRO A 504 9.44 -11.44 -3.68
C PRO A 504 10.77 -11.28 -4.43
N HIS A 505 10.82 -11.79 -5.66
CA HIS A 505 11.94 -11.63 -6.57
C HIS A 505 11.44 -11.16 -7.95
N VAL A 506 11.81 -9.95 -8.33
CA VAL A 506 11.49 -9.34 -9.63
C VAL A 506 12.60 -9.66 -10.64
N PHE A 507 12.25 -9.94 -11.89
CA PHE A 507 13.20 -10.20 -12.98
C PHE A 507 12.65 -9.80 -14.34
N HIS A 508 13.52 -9.60 -15.33
CA HIS A 508 13.13 -9.28 -16.70
C HIS A 508 12.63 -10.53 -17.45
N LEU A 509 11.51 -10.40 -18.15
CA LEU A 509 10.95 -11.41 -19.05
C LEU A 509 11.52 -11.27 -20.46
N ALA A 510 11.40 -12.33 -21.26
CA ALA A 510 11.88 -12.35 -22.65
C ALA A 510 11.18 -11.33 -23.57
N ASP A 511 9.95 -10.92 -23.22
CA ASP A 511 9.14 -9.95 -23.96
C ASP A 511 9.41 -8.49 -23.56
N GLY A 512 10.33 -8.25 -22.61
CA GLY A 512 10.68 -6.93 -22.09
C GLY A 512 9.85 -6.47 -20.89
N GLY A 513 8.86 -7.27 -20.44
CA GLY A 513 8.16 -7.04 -19.18
C GLY A 513 8.91 -7.58 -17.97
N PHE A 514 8.20 -7.68 -16.85
CA PHE A 514 8.70 -8.15 -15.56
C PHE A 514 7.95 -9.39 -15.08
N GLY A 515 8.68 -10.32 -14.49
CA GLY A 515 8.15 -11.44 -13.74
C GLY A 515 8.38 -11.21 -12.25
N VAL A 516 7.44 -11.68 -11.43
CA VAL A 516 7.56 -11.75 -9.98
C VAL A 516 7.41 -13.21 -9.57
N VAL A 517 8.41 -13.74 -8.86
CA VAL A 517 8.27 -15.01 -8.13
C VAL A 517 8.31 -14.76 -6.63
N ALA A 518 7.49 -15.46 -5.86
CA ALA A 518 7.43 -15.27 -4.40
C ALA A 518 7.00 -16.54 -3.65
N THR A 519 7.31 -16.59 -2.36
CA THR A 519 6.73 -17.57 -1.44
C THR A 519 5.33 -17.09 -1.04
N ARG A 520 4.27 -17.81 -1.42
CA ARG A 520 2.92 -17.52 -0.93
C ARG A 520 2.74 -18.05 0.49
N THR A 521 1.99 -17.33 1.31
CA THR A 521 1.66 -17.71 2.68
C THR A 521 0.15 -17.61 2.92
N ALA A 522 -0.32 -18.25 3.98
CA ALA A 522 -1.63 -17.93 4.54
C ALA A 522 -1.63 -16.48 5.03
N ARG A 523 -2.82 -15.89 5.18
CA ARG A 523 -2.96 -14.59 5.83
C ARG A 523 -2.24 -14.59 7.18
N GLY A 524 -1.48 -13.54 7.46
CA GLY A 524 -0.67 -13.44 8.69
C GLY A 524 0.69 -14.14 8.63
N GLY A 525 1.05 -14.77 7.50
CA GLY A 525 2.43 -15.25 7.24
C GLY A 525 2.71 -16.72 7.56
N ALA A 526 1.72 -17.45 8.07
CA ALA A 526 1.86 -18.89 8.26
C ALA A 526 1.95 -19.63 6.91
N ASP A 527 2.53 -20.83 6.91
CA ASP A 527 2.59 -21.66 5.71
C ASP A 527 1.17 -22.05 5.25
N ASP A 528 0.85 -21.86 3.96
CA ASP A 528 -0.40 -22.33 3.35
C ASP A 528 -0.29 -23.74 2.75
N GLY A 529 0.89 -24.35 2.85
CA GLY A 529 1.24 -25.68 2.35
C GLY A 529 1.79 -25.67 0.92
N THR A 530 1.70 -24.56 0.18
CA THR A 530 2.21 -24.52 -1.21
C THR A 530 3.73 -24.46 -1.27
N ARG A 531 4.38 -23.93 -0.23
CA ARG A 531 5.85 -23.91 -0.12
C ARG A 531 6.47 -25.30 -0.13
N ALA A 532 5.69 -26.37 0.09
CA ALA A 532 6.20 -27.73 0.01
C ALA A 532 6.74 -28.11 -1.39
N SER A 533 6.18 -27.50 -2.45
CA SER A 533 6.45 -27.90 -3.84
C SER A 533 6.38 -26.78 -4.88
N SER A 534 5.87 -25.59 -4.51
CA SER A 534 5.42 -24.60 -5.49
C SER A 534 5.89 -23.17 -5.18
N VAL A 535 5.84 -22.34 -6.21
CA VAL A 535 6.16 -20.89 -6.19
C VAL A 535 5.01 -20.09 -6.80
N LEU A 536 4.74 -18.89 -6.28
CA LEU A 536 3.79 -17.94 -6.90
C LEU A 536 4.47 -17.27 -8.09
N PHE A 537 3.79 -17.14 -9.22
CA PHE A 537 4.25 -16.38 -10.38
C PHE A 537 3.22 -15.33 -10.82
N ALA A 538 3.70 -14.11 -11.04
CA ALA A 538 2.95 -13.00 -11.61
C ALA A 538 3.76 -12.28 -12.69
N ARG A 539 3.07 -11.60 -13.60
CA ARG A 539 3.65 -10.79 -14.67
C ARG A 539 3.27 -9.33 -14.51
N SER A 540 4.10 -8.43 -15.00
CA SER A 540 3.83 -7.01 -15.04
C SER A 540 4.52 -6.39 -16.25
N ASP A 541 3.86 -5.49 -16.96
CA ASP A 541 4.50 -4.75 -18.05
C ASP A 541 5.39 -3.61 -17.51
N ASP A 542 5.07 -3.07 -16.32
CA ASP A 542 5.60 -1.78 -15.84
C ASP A 542 5.67 -1.63 -14.31
N LEU A 543 5.54 -2.72 -13.55
CA LEU A 543 5.54 -2.74 -12.08
C LEU A 543 4.47 -1.87 -11.38
N ARG A 544 3.51 -1.30 -12.13
CA ARG A 544 2.35 -0.57 -11.56
C ARG A 544 1.13 -1.47 -11.40
N THR A 545 1.00 -2.47 -12.27
CA THR A 545 -0.10 -3.46 -12.23
C THR A 545 0.45 -4.87 -12.43
N TYR A 546 -0.27 -5.88 -11.90
CA TYR A 546 0.22 -7.25 -11.84
C TYR A 546 -0.87 -8.23 -12.26
N ASP A 547 -0.53 -9.11 -13.20
CA ASP A 547 -1.33 -10.26 -13.59
C ASP A 547 -0.80 -11.50 -12.86
N GLU A 548 -1.54 -11.96 -11.85
CA GLU A 548 -1.20 -13.17 -11.11
C GLU A 548 -1.55 -14.41 -11.96
N VAL A 549 -0.53 -15.08 -12.47
CA VAL A 549 -0.67 -16.32 -13.24
C VAL A 549 -1.06 -17.49 -12.33
N GLY A 550 -0.50 -17.52 -11.11
CA GLY A 550 -0.84 -18.50 -10.08
C GLY A 550 0.38 -19.29 -9.58
N MET A 551 0.15 -20.52 -9.10
CA MET A 551 1.20 -21.35 -8.52
C MET A 551 1.84 -22.27 -9.58
N ILE A 552 3.17 -22.28 -9.64
CA ILE A 552 3.96 -23.23 -10.43
C ILE A 552 4.41 -24.36 -9.52
N ASP A 553 3.98 -25.59 -9.80
CA ASP A 553 4.49 -26.81 -9.14
C ASP A 553 5.82 -27.21 -9.76
N LEU A 554 6.85 -27.35 -8.92
CA LEU A 554 8.21 -27.69 -9.34
C LEU A 554 8.48 -29.20 -9.31
N GLY A 555 7.49 -30.01 -8.90
CA GLY A 555 7.62 -31.46 -8.84
C GLY A 555 8.53 -31.95 -7.72
N VAL A 556 8.68 -31.15 -6.66
CA VAL A 556 9.55 -31.44 -5.51
C VAL A 556 8.77 -31.60 -4.22
N THR A 557 9.37 -32.28 -3.25
CA THR A 557 8.80 -32.46 -1.89
C THR A 557 9.71 -31.92 -0.80
N GLY A 558 10.89 -31.42 -1.17
CA GLY A 558 11.89 -30.90 -0.24
C GLY A 558 11.72 -29.42 0.11
N GLY A 559 10.59 -28.81 -0.22
CA GLY A 559 10.32 -27.39 0.03
C GLY A 559 10.93 -26.43 -1.00
N VAL A 560 10.28 -25.29 -1.16
CA VAL A 560 10.61 -24.19 -2.08
C VAL A 560 10.66 -22.88 -1.29
N ASN A 561 11.84 -22.53 -0.77
CA ASN A 561 12.05 -21.32 0.03
C ASN A 561 12.83 -20.27 -0.77
N ARG A 562 12.48 -18.99 -0.63
CA ARG A 562 13.16 -17.87 -1.30
C ARG A 562 13.35 -18.10 -2.81
N PRO A 563 12.25 -18.30 -3.55
CA PRO A 563 12.34 -18.53 -4.98
C PRO A 563 12.86 -17.28 -5.68
N ALA A 564 13.67 -17.47 -6.72
CA ALA A 564 14.19 -16.42 -7.57
C ALA A 564 14.31 -16.90 -9.01
N ALA A 565 14.26 -15.99 -9.98
CA ALA A 565 14.29 -16.34 -11.39
C ALA A 565 15.10 -15.36 -12.23
N VAL A 566 15.62 -15.82 -13.37
CA VAL A 566 16.29 -14.99 -14.37
C VAL A 566 16.04 -15.56 -15.77
N PHE A 567 15.90 -14.68 -16.77
CA PHE A 567 15.85 -15.10 -18.18
C PHE A 567 17.27 -15.24 -18.74
N ASP A 568 17.57 -16.40 -19.30
CA ASP A 568 18.84 -16.75 -19.93
C ASP A 568 18.72 -16.65 -21.47
N SER A 569 19.15 -15.52 -22.02
CA SER A 569 19.06 -15.24 -23.46
C SER A 569 19.98 -16.13 -24.31
N ALA A 570 21.02 -16.74 -23.74
CA ALA A 570 21.91 -17.64 -24.46
C ALA A 570 21.26 -19.02 -24.72
N SER A 571 20.32 -19.42 -23.87
CA SER A 571 19.58 -20.69 -24.00
C SER A 571 18.12 -20.52 -24.41
N ASP A 572 17.61 -19.29 -24.42
CA ASP A 572 16.19 -18.94 -24.60
C ASP A 572 15.27 -19.66 -23.57
N ARG A 573 15.67 -19.58 -22.30
CA ARG A 573 14.99 -20.25 -21.17
C ARG A 573 15.02 -19.40 -19.91
N TYR A 574 14.05 -19.59 -19.03
CA TYR A 574 14.07 -19.08 -17.67
C TYR A 574 14.79 -20.06 -16.75
N LEU A 575 15.66 -19.59 -15.87
CA LEU A 575 16.16 -20.35 -14.73
C LEU A 575 15.42 -19.92 -13.48
N LEU A 576 14.85 -20.89 -12.77
CA LEU A 576 14.19 -20.69 -11.48
C LEU A 576 15.01 -21.42 -10.42
N THR A 577 15.37 -20.73 -9.34
CA THR A 577 16.11 -21.27 -8.19
C THR A 577 15.37 -21.07 -6.88
N TRP A 578 15.65 -21.90 -5.89
CA TRP A 578 15.14 -21.81 -4.54
C TRP A 578 16.07 -22.52 -3.56
N THR A 579 15.84 -22.30 -2.27
CA THR A 579 16.47 -23.07 -1.18
C THR A 579 15.51 -24.16 -0.70
N SER A 580 15.95 -25.41 -0.63
CA SER A 580 15.16 -26.49 -0.04
C SER A 580 15.02 -26.33 1.48
N ASP A 581 14.11 -27.06 2.12
CA ASP A 581 13.99 -27.14 3.59
C ASP A 581 15.25 -27.70 4.27
N ALA A 582 16.15 -28.34 3.49
CA ALA A 582 17.47 -28.77 3.94
C ALA A 582 18.54 -27.68 3.82
N GLY A 583 18.18 -26.47 3.35
CA GLY A 583 19.12 -25.36 3.16
C GLY A 583 19.95 -25.44 1.87
N VAL A 584 19.56 -26.28 0.92
CA VAL A 584 20.33 -26.55 -0.31
C VAL A 584 19.80 -25.70 -1.46
N SER A 585 20.69 -25.06 -2.22
CA SER A 585 20.31 -24.35 -3.45
C SER A 585 19.94 -25.34 -4.56
N VAL A 586 18.74 -25.18 -5.09
CA VAL A 586 18.16 -26.01 -6.16
C VAL A 586 17.73 -25.10 -7.29
N TYR A 587 17.75 -25.59 -8.52
CA TYR A 587 17.24 -24.89 -9.68
C TYR A 587 16.59 -25.83 -10.70
N THR A 588 15.80 -25.25 -11.59
CA THR A 588 15.29 -25.87 -12.81
C THR A 588 15.23 -24.82 -13.91
N SER A 589 14.82 -25.21 -15.12
CA SER A 589 14.63 -24.28 -16.23
C SER A 589 13.26 -24.43 -16.89
N PHE A 590 12.74 -23.38 -17.49
CA PHE A 590 11.49 -23.38 -18.26
C PHE A 590 11.71 -22.73 -19.62
N ALA A 591 11.04 -23.22 -20.68
CA ALA A 591 10.92 -22.41 -21.90
C ALA A 591 9.87 -21.32 -21.71
N ASP A 592 8.81 -21.66 -20.97
CA ASP A 592 7.69 -20.79 -20.62
C ASP A 592 7.26 -21.13 -19.19
N LEU A 593 7.33 -20.17 -18.28
CA LEU A 593 6.94 -20.34 -16.88
C LEU A 593 5.44 -20.65 -16.71
N THR A 594 4.62 -20.44 -17.75
CA THR A 594 3.19 -20.76 -17.76
C THR A 594 2.90 -22.17 -18.31
N ASP A 595 3.90 -22.86 -18.88
CA ASP A 595 3.79 -24.23 -19.39
C ASP A 595 4.61 -25.20 -18.51
N PRO A 596 3.96 -25.99 -17.63
CA PRO A 596 4.63 -27.00 -16.82
C PRO A 596 5.35 -28.07 -17.65
N GLN A 597 4.92 -28.33 -18.90
CA GLN A 597 5.60 -29.30 -19.77
C GLN A 597 6.95 -28.79 -20.28
N SER A 598 7.20 -27.48 -20.15
CA SER A 598 8.46 -26.87 -20.53
C SER A 598 9.54 -26.97 -19.44
N GLN A 599 9.19 -27.49 -18.26
CA GLN A 599 10.12 -27.66 -17.14
C GLN A 599 11.23 -28.64 -17.48
N GLY A 600 12.47 -28.25 -17.19
CA GLY A 600 13.65 -29.08 -17.26
C GLY A 600 13.85 -29.94 -16.00
N GLU A 601 14.94 -30.68 -15.96
CA GLU A 601 15.30 -31.46 -14.77
C GLU A 601 15.61 -30.56 -13.58
N VAL A 602 15.13 -30.94 -12.39
CA VAL A 602 15.47 -30.28 -11.13
C VAL A 602 16.87 -30.72 -10.68
N ARG A 603 17.75 -29.77 -10.38
CA ARG A 603 19.17 -30.01 -10.08
C ARG A 603 19.65 -29.12 -8.94
N ARG A 604 20.73 -29.49 -8.27
CA ARG A 604 21.36 -28.63 -7.25
C ARG A 604 22.35 -27.66 -7.87
N GLY A 605 22.38 -26.46 -7.32
CA GLY A 605 23.29 -25.40 -7.75
C GLY A 605 22.72 -24.02 -7.48
N ALA A 606 23.62 -23.04 -7.45
CA ALA A 606 23.30 -21.63 -7.41
C ALA A 606 23.54 -21.00 -8.79
N VAL A 607 22.65 -20.10 -9.20
CA VAL A 607 22.75 -19.35 -10.46
C VAL A 607 23.43 -18.02 -10.17
N SER A 608 24.55 -17.72 -10.85
CA SER A 608 25.40 -16.56 -10.51
C SER A 608 24.76 -15.19 -10.69
N ALA A 609 23.73 -15.09 -11.54
CA ALA A 609 23.08 -13.83 -11.90
C ALA A 609 22.03 -13.37 -10.89
N ILE A 610 21.66 -14.24 -9.95
CA ILE A 610 20.57 -13.99 -9.00
C ILE A 610 21.18 -13.40 -7.74
N THR A 611 20.92 -12.12 -7.52
CA THR A 611 21.33 -11.38 -6.33
C THR A 611 20.13 -11.17 -5.41
N VAL A 612 20.31 -11.46 -4.14
CA VAL A 612 19.37 -11.15 -3.06
C VAL A 612 19.97 -10.01 -2.25
N GLU A 613 19.15 -9.03 -1.91
CA GLU A 613 19.52 -7.98 -0.96
C GLU A 613 18.98 -8.37 0.41
N ASP A 614 19.88 -8.82 1.29
CA ASP A 614 19.51 -9.23 2.65
C ASP A 614 19.42 -8.04 3.63
N ASP A 615 19.92 -6.87 3.24
CA ASP A 615 19.89 -5.64 4.04
C ASP A 615 19.71 -4.41 3.14
N ALA A 616 18.82 -3.51 3.53
CA ALA A 616 18.58 -2.24 2.88
C ALA A 616 18.11 -1.23 3.93
N ASP A 617 18.52 0.04 3.79
CA ASP A 617 18.11 1.14 4.67
C ASP A 617 16.65 1.56 4.38
N VAL A 618 15.72 0.63 4.63
CA VAL A 618 14.28 0.78 4.50
C VAL A 618 13.65 0.28 5.79
N GLU A 619 12.68 1.04 6.33
CA GLU A 619 12.03 0.70 7.59
C GLU A 619 11.33 -0.67 7.52
N ASP A 620 11.60 -1.50 8.53
CA ASP A 620 11.15 -2.89 8.67
C ASP A 620 11.50 -3.79 7.47
N TYR A 621 12.55 -3.47 6.71
CA TYR A 621 13.01 -4.33 5.61
C TYR A 621 13.24 -5.77 6.07
N ALA A 622 12.80 -6.74 5.25
CA ALA A 622 13.06 -8.16 5.50
C ALA A 622 14.05 -8.73 4.49
N VAL A 623 13.64 -8.85 3.23
CA VAL A 623 14.47 -9.33 2.13
C VAL A 623 13.80 -8.99 0.80
N GLY A 624 14.62 -8.86 -0.24
CA GLY A 624 14.20 -8.44 -1.57
C GLY A 624 15.32 -8.58 -2.62
N ASN A 625 15.10 -7.99 -3.78
CA ASN A 625 16.11 -7.87 -4.84
C ASN A 625 15.93 -6.59 -5.64
N ALA A 626 17.02 -6.09 -6.22
CA ALA A 626 17.01 -4.92 -7.08
C ALA A 626 17.13 -5.29 -8.55
N VAL A 627 16.31 -4.65 -9.40
CA VAL A 627 16.38 -4.78 -10.86
C VAL A 627 16.72 -3.44 -11.51
N VAL A 628 17.52 -3.49 -12.58
CA VAL A 628 17.83 -2.31 -13.40
C VAL A 628 16.63 -1.98 -14.27
N VAL A 629 16.21 -0.71 -14.23
CA VAL A 629 15.13 -0.16 -15.06
C VAL A 629 15.59 1.12 -15.74
N ASP A 630 14.88 1.52 -16.79
CA ASP A 630 15.06 2.85 -17.34
C ASP A 630 14.40 3.93 -16.46
N ARG A 631 14.86 5.17 -16.60
CA ARG A 631 14.33 6.31 -15.84
C ARG A 631 12.90 6.69 -16.23
N ALA A 632 12.42 6.32 -17.42
CA ALA A 632 11.04 6.60 -17.81
C ALA A 632 10.07 5.72 -17.02
N LEU A 633 10.41 4.45 -16.80
CA LEU A 633 9.68 3.54 -15.92
C LEU A 633 9.73 4.01 -14.46
N ALA A 634 10.91 4.35 -13.95
CA ALA A 634 11.04 4.90 -12.59
C ALA A 634 10.16 6.15 -12.42
N ARG A 635 10.12 7.02 -13.45
CA ARG A 635 9.25 8.19 -13.45
C ARG A 635 7.77 7.83 -13.44
N ALA A 636 7.36 6.81 -14.20
CA ALA A 636 5.98 6.33 -14.18
C ALA A 636 5.58 5.74 -12.81
N LEU A 637 6.52 5.10 -12.10
CA LEU A 637 6.32 4.64 -10.73
C LEU A 637 6.19 5.82 -9.75
N GLU A 638 7.00 6.87 -9.88
CA GLU A 638 6.86 8.10 -9.08
C GLU A 638 5.53 8.81 -9.32
N VAL A 639 5.03 8.85 -10.56
CA VAL A 639 3.71 9.44 -10.87
C VAL A 639 2.60 8.71 -10.10
N ARG A 640 2.68 7.37 -10.01
CA ARG A 640 1.62 6.57 -9.39
C ARG A 640 1.74 6.44 -7.88
N PHE A 641 2.97 6.27 -7.38
CA PHE A 641 3.25 5.87 -6.00
C PHE A 641 4.12 6.89 -5.25
N GLY A 642 4.59 7.93 -5.91
CA GLY A 642 5.31 9.03 -5.27
C GLY A 642 4.36 10.16 -4.83
N ARG A 643 4.91 11.12 -4.10
CA ARG A 643 4.20 12.34 -3.72
C ARG A 643 4.11 13.31 -4.90
N VAL A 644 2.92 13.86 -5.12
CA VAL A 644 2.67 14.89 -6.13
C VAL A 644 2.59 16.25 -5.44
N SER A 645 3.26 17.27 -5.98
CA SER A 645 3.23 18.62 -5.40
C SER A 645 3.17 19.71 -6.46
N ASN A 646 2.54 20.84 -6.14
CA ASN A 646 2.38 21.98 -7.01
C ASN A 646 3.75 22.63 -7.27
N THR A 647 4.07 22.84 -8.54
CA THR A 647 5.33 23.44 -8.97
C THR A 647 5.15 24.89 -9.41
N THR A 648 4.13 25.18 -10.20
CA THR A 648 3.92 26.51 -10.78
C THR A 648 2.44 26.86 -10.94
N VAL A 649 2.16 28.16 -10.98
CA VAL A 649 0.89 28.74 -11.48
C VAL A 649 1.14 29.31 -12.87
N GLN A 650 0.28 29.00 -13.83
CA GLN A 650 0.39 29.52 -15.18
C GLN A 650 0.20 31.04 -15.20
N ALA A 651 1.06 31.74 -15.94
CA ALA A 651 0.97 33.19 -16.08
C ALA A 651 -0.33 33.61 -16.80
N PHE A 652 -0.91 34.72 -16.34
CA PHE A 652 -2.11 35.31 -16.94
C PHE A 652 -1.77 36.19 -18.14
N ASP A 653 -2.60 36.13 -19.18
CA ASP A 653 -2.57 37.14 -20.23
C ASP A 653 -3.06 38.50 -19.65
N PRO A 654 -2.43 39.63 -20.03
CA PRO A 654 -2.87 40.94 -19.58
C PRO A 654 -4.31 41.27 -20.02
N VAL A 655 -5.06 41.93 -19.15
CA VAL A 655 -6.39 42.49 -19.50
C VAL A 655 -6.20 43.85 -20.15
N GLU A 656 -6.68 43.99 -21.37
CA GLU A 656 -6.52 45.19 -22.20
C GLU A 656 -7.79 46.04 -22.16
N LEU A 657 -7.65 47.33 -21.85
CA LEU A 657 -8.74 48.31 -21.77
C LEU A 657 -8.42 49.54 -22.61
N VAL A 658 -9.45 50.24 -23.09
CA VAL A 658 -9.29 51.59 -23.64
C VAL A 658 -9.50 52.61 -22.51
N ALA A 659 -8.73 53.69 -22.51
CA ALA A 659 -8.85 54.74 -21.50
C ALA A 659 -10.29 55.27 -21.42
N GLY A 660 -10.84 55.26 -20.21
CA GLY A 660 -12.24 55.62 -19.91
C GLY A 660 -13.22 54.43 -19.85
N ASP A 661 -12.81 53.22 -20.26
CA ASP A 661 -13.61 52.01 -20.05
C ASP A 661 -13.62 51.61 -18.57
N ALA A 662 -14.70 50.96 -18.13
CA ALA A 662 -14.80 50.42 -16.79
C ALA A 662 -14.08 49.06 -16.68
N LEU A 663 -13.27 48.89 -15.63
CA LEU A 663 -12.72 47.58 -15.24
C LEU A 663 -13.66 46.92 -14.24
N GLU A 664 -14.35 45.88 -14.67
CA GLU A 664 -15.20 45.06 -13.81
C GLU A 664 -14.43 43.82 -13.31
N ALA A 665 -14.68 43.38 -12.07
CA ALA A 665 -14.02 42.18 -11.52
C ALA A 665 -14.23 40.92 -12.39
N ALA A 666 -15.38 40.83 -13.07
CA ALA A 666 -15.69 39.74 -14.00
C ALA A 666 -14.82 39.71 -15.26
N ALA A 667 -14.06 40.78 -15.54
CA ALA A 667 -13.07 40.80 -16.63
C ALA A 667 -11.77 40.10 -16.24
N LEU A 668 -11.53 39.87 -14.94
CA LEU A 668 -10.39 39.11 -14.45
C LEU A 668 -10.69 37.61 -14.50
N PRO A 669 -9.66 36.76 -14.71
CA PRO A 669 -9.86 35.31 -14.68
C PRO A 669 -10.32 34.88 -13.29
N ALA A 670 -11.35 34.03 -13.25
CA ALA A 670 -11.91 33.51 -12.00
C ALA A 670 -11.06 32.39 -11.39
N ARG A 671 -10.23 31.72 -12.20
CA ARG A 671 -9.39 30.60 -11.79
C ARG A 671 -7.98 30.70 -12.37
N ALA A 672 -7.02 30.14 -11.67
CA ALA A 672 -5.65 29.94 -12.12
C ALA A 672 -5.41 28.46 -12.44
N GLU A 673 -4.65 28.19 -13.49
CA GLU A 673 -4.17 26.84 -13.82
C GLU A 673 -2.84 26.57 -13.10
N LEU A 674 -2.73 25.41 -12.47
CA LEU A 674 -1.60 24.93 -11.69
C LEU A 674 -0.97 23.73 -12.38
N ALA A 675 0.36 23.63 -12.34
CA ALA A 675 1.10 22.45 -12.78
C ALA A 675 1.74 21.73 -11.58
N TYR A 676 1.90 20.42 -11.70
CA TYR A 676 2.37 19.56 -10.61
C TYR A 676 3.62 18.78 -10.99
N THR A 677 4.32 18.26 -10.00
CA THR A 677 5.59 17.54 -10.18
C THR A 677 5.43 16.42 -11.18
N ASP A 678 4.36 15.63 -11.13
CA ASP A 678 4.05 14.49 -12.01
C ASP A 678 3.67 14.87 -13.45
N GLY A 679 3.48 16.17 -13.74
CA GLY A 679 3.05 16.68 -15.04
C GLY A 679 1.54 16.85 -15.20
N SER A 680 0.74 16.52 -14.17
CA SER A 680 -0.69 16.80 -14.13
C SER A 680 -0.97 18.30 -13.94
N THR A 681 -2.21 18.69 -14.17
CA THR A 681 -2.70 20.07 -13.98
C THR A 681 -3.99 20.09 -13.20
N ALA A 682 -4.21 21.15 -12.43
CA ALA A 682 -5.49 21.42 -11.77
C ALA A 682 -5.74 22.93 -11.75
N SER A 683 -6.96 23.37 -11.46
CA SER A 683 -7.27 24.80 -11.34
C SER A 683 -7.79 25.19 -9.96
N ARG A 684 -7.54 26.44 -9.54
CA ARG A 684 -8.01 27.00 -8.27
C ARG A 684 -8.66 28.36 -8.47
N SER A 685 -9.74 28.63 -7.74
CA SER A 685 -10.39 29.94 -7.72
C SER A 685 -9.44 31.03 -7.24
N ILE A 686 -9.63 32.25 -7.71
CA ILE A 686 -8.83 33.43 -7.33
C ILE A 686 -9.70 34.43 -6.59
N ALA A 687 -9.28 34.80 -5.39
CA ALA A 687 -9.80 35.95 -4.66
C ALA A 687 -8.94 37.19 -5.03
N TRP A 688 -9.43 38.00 -5.97
CA TRP A 688 -8.76 39.25 -6.35
C TRP A 688 -8.88 40.31 -5.24
N ASP A 689 -7.76 40.98 -4.92
CA ASP A 689 -7.73 42.03 -3.91
C ASP A 689 -8.50 43.26 -4.40
N ALA A 690 -9.63 43.54 -3.74
CA ALA A 690 -10.52 44.64 -4.10
C ALA A 690 -9.83 46.02 -4.04
N ALA A 691 -8.83 46.19 -3.17
CA ALA A 691 -8.11 47.45 -3.05
C ALA A 691 -7.18 47.68 -4.26
N SER A 692 -6.45 46.66 -4.70
CA SER A 692 -5.60 46.71 -5.90
C SER A 692 -6.43 46.90 -7.17
N LEU A 693 -7.59 46.24 -7.26
CA LEU A 693 -8.54 46.42 -8.36
C LEU A 693 -9.05 47.86 -8.43
N ALA A 694 -9.45 48.44 -7.28
CA ALA A 694 -9.91 49.82 -7.21
C ALA A 694 -8.79 50.87 -7.43
N ALA A 695 -7.52 50.46 -7.35
CA ALA A 695 -6.37 51.34 -7.57
C ALA A 695 -5.99 51.50 -9.05
N VAL A 696 -6.60 50.71 -9.95
CA VAL A 696 -6.41 50.85 -11.40
C VAL A 696 -7.09 52.12 -11.88
N ASP A 697 -6.29 53.09 -12.35
CA ASP A 697 -6.81 54.33 -12.95
C ASP A 697 -7.08 54.09 -14.44
N THR A 698 -8.34 53.76 -14.76
CA THR A 698 -8.74 53.45 -16.14
C THR A 698 -8.79 54.67 -17.06
N ASP A 699 -8.65 55.90 -16.55
CA ASP A 699 -8.58 57.11 -17.36
C ASP A 699 -7.14 57.42 -17.83
N VAL A 700 -6.13 56.82 -17.20
CA VAL A 700 -4.72 57.10 -17.46
C VAL A 700 -4.07 55.93 -18.20
N PRO A 701 -3.63 56.12 -19.46
CA PRO A 701 -2.90 55.07 -20.18
C PRO A 701 -1.64 54.62 -19.45
N GLY A 702 -1.47 53.30 -19.30
CA GLY A 702 -0.39 52.69 -18.54
C GLY A 702 -0.62 51.21 -18.26
N THR A 703 0.35 50.57 -17.60
CA THR A 703 0.22 49.21 -17.09
C THR A 703 0.05 49.28 -15.57
N TYR A 704 -0.98 48.63 -15.07
CA TYR A 704 -1.30 48.49 -13.66
C TYR A 704 -1.21 47.01 -13.27
N THR A 705 -1.02 46.74 -11.99
CA THR A 705 -0.98 45.37 -11.45
C THR A 705 -2.12 45.21 -10.46
N VAL A 706 -2.90 44.16 -10.64
CA VAL A 706 -3.92 43.71 -9.68
C VAL A 706 -3.40 42.43 -9.02
N SER A 707 -3.38 42.42 -7.69
CA SER A 707 -2.97 41.26 -6.90
C SER A 707 -4.18 40.43 -6.48
N GLY A 708 -3.98 39.12 -6.31
CA GLY A 708 -4.98 38.21 -5.79
C GLY A 708 -4.33 37.06 -5.04
N GLU A 709 -5.15 36.23 -4.41
CA GLU A 709 -4.73 35.02 -3.72
C GLU A 709 -5.54 33.83 -4.24
N LEU A 710 -4.89 32.67 -4.39
CA LEU A 710 -5.60 31.43 -4.68
C LEU A 710 -6.46 31.04 -3.48
N GLU A 711 -7.72 30.70 -3.73
CA GLU A 711 -8.58 30.19 -2.69
C GLU A 711 -8.19 28.74 -2.37
N VAL A 712 -7.69 28.54 -1.16
CA VAL A 712 -7.32 27.23 -0.61
C VAL A 712 -8.16 26.97 0.64
N PRO A 713 -9.46 26.63 0.51
CA PRO A 713 -10.31 26.33 1.66
C PRO A 713 -9.65 25.28 2.56
N GLN A 714 -9.60 25.56 3.86
CA GLN A 714 -9.17 24.61 4.87
C GLN A 714 -10.41 24.08 5.58
N TYR A 715 -10.57 22.76 5.57
CA TYR A 715 -11.64 22.08 6.30
C TYR A 715 -11.14 21.67 7.67
N ALA A 716 -12.01 21.73 8.68
CA ALA A 716 -11.69 21.28 10.03
C ALA A 716 -11.25 19.81 10.01
N THR A 717 -10.26 19.47 10.84
CA THR A 717 -9.73 18.11 11.01
C THR A 717 -9.78 17.71 12.48
N PRO A 718 -10.64 16.75 12.88
CA PRO A 718 -11.73 16.20 12.07
C PRO A 718 -12.82 17.24 11.75
N PHE A 719 -13.60 16.95 10.71
CA PHE A 719 -14.69 17.80 10.24
C PHE A 719 -15.93 17.66 11.14
N ALA A 720 -16.21 16.41 11.56
CA ALA A 720 -17.21 16.08 12.57
C ALA A 720 -16.76 14.87 13.38
N ASP A 721 -16.84 14.99 14.71
CA ASP A 721 -16.44 13.97 15.68
C ASP A 721 -17.49 12.84 15.72
N GLU A 722 -17.03 11.58 15.75
CA GLU A 722 -17.89 10.38 15.89
C GLU A 722 -19.08 10.33 14.90
N ARG A 723 -18.80 10.76 13.66
CA ARG A 723 -19.68 10.68 12.49
C ARG A 723 -18.98 9.81 11.43
N ALA A 724 -19.49 8.60 11.25
CA ALA A 724 -19.00 7.65 10.27
C ALA A 724 -19.82 7.67 8.98
N ASP A 725 -19.31 7.00 7.95
CA ASP A 725 -19.98 6.83 6.64
C ASP A 725 -20.59 8.15 6.10
N PRO A 726 -19.78 9.24 6.00
CA PRO A 726 -20.32 10.58 5.80
C PRO A 726 -20.71 10.87 4.34
N SER A 727 -21.86 11.49 4.17
CA SER A 727 -22.35 12.02 2.90
C SER A 727 -22.55 13.54 2.99
N ILE A 728 -21.69 14.32 2.31
CA ILE A 728 -21.91 15.74 2.02
C ILE A 728 -22.33 15.96 0.57
N PHE A 729 -23.52 16.49 0.34
CA PHE A 729 -24.11 16.61 -0.99
C PHE A 729 -24.46 18.06 -1.34
N ARG A 730 -24.05 18.51 -2.53
CA ARG A 730 -24.42 19.82 -3.09
C ARG A 730 -25.78 19.71 -3.76
N TYR A 731 -26.75 20.51 -3.30
CA TYR A 731 -28.13 20.46 -3.75
C TYR A 731 -28.66 21.83 -4.18
N ASP A 732 -29.44 21.85 -5.26
CA ASP A 732 -30.22 23.02 -5.66
C ASP A 732 -31.61 22.95 -5.01
N LEU A 733 -31.78 23.70 -3.92
CA LEU A 733 -33.05 23.84 -3.23
C LEU A 733 -33.84 25.01 -3.84
N ASN A 734 -34.65 24.72 -4.87
CA ASN A 734 -35.53 25.69 -5.52
C ASN A 734 -34.82 26.95 -6.07
N GLY A 735 -33.62 26.82 -6.60
CA GLY A 735 -32.78 27.89 -7.13
C GLY A 735 -31.72 28.40 -6.14
N GLU A 736 -31.67 27.88 -4.92
CA GLU A 736 -30.65 28.18 -3.93
C GLU A 736 -29.71 26.99 -3.72
N GLN A 737 -28.42 27.19 -3.95
CA GLN A 737 -27.41 26.17 -3.62
C GLN A 737 -27.34 25.98 -2.11
N LYS A 738 -27.46 24.73 -1.66
CA LYS A 738 -27.22 24.28 -0.29
C LYS A 738 -26.27 23.09 -0.27
N PHE A 739 -25.58 22.92 0.84
CA PHE A 739 -24.84 21.70 1.17
C PHE A 739 -25.56 20.98 2.29
N LEU A 740 -25.73 19.67 2.15
CA LEU A 740 -26.36 18.81 3.14
C LEU A 740 -25.35 17.78 3.61
N MET A 741 -25.22 17.61 4.93
CA MET A 741 -24.44 16.54 5.54
C MET A 741 -25.37 15.57 6.25
N ILE A 742 -25.11 14.28 6.08
CA ILE A 742 -25.73 13.17 6.81
C ILE A 742 -24.66 12.09 7.05
N ALA A 743 -24.72 11.39 8.17
CA ALA A 743 -23.69 10.41 8.55
C ALA A 743 -24.25 9.39 9.54
N THR A 744 -23.61 8.23 9.63
CA THR A 744 -23.83 7.25 10.71
C THR A 744 -23.35 7.84 12.04
N GLU A 745 -24.19 7.77 13.06
CA GLU A 745 -23.76 8.05 14.44
C GLU A 745 -22.91 6.88 14.97
N ASP A 746 -21.67 7.15 15.37
CA ASP A 746 -20.71 6.13 15.84
C ASP A 746 -20.11 6.46 17.21
N LEU A 747 -20.96 6.95 18.11
CA LEU A 747 -20.53 7.40 19.44
C LEU A 747 -19.81 6.28 20.20
N TYR A 748 -18.57 6.54 20.62
CA TYR A 748 -17.68 5.59 21.29
C TYR A 748 -17.52 4.25 20.56
N GLY A 749 -17.63 4.24 19.23
CA GLY A 749 -17.53 3.05 18.39
C GLY A 749 -18.76 2.13 18.46
N ALA A 750 -19.92 2.66 18.87
CA ALA A 750 -21.17 1.93 19.05
C ALA A 750 -22.23 2.28 17.99
N ASN A 751 -21.96 2.02 16.72
CA ASN A 751 -22.88 2.31 15.61
C ASN A 751 -24.20 1.51 15.55
N ILE A 752 -24.33 0.34 16.22
CA ILE A 752 -25.59 -0.45 16.19
C ILE A 752 -26.68 0.19 17.05
N ASP A 753 -26.33 0.57 18.27
CA ASP A 753 -27.24 1.14 19.27
C ASP A 753 -26.50 2.22 20.10
N PRO A 754 -26.13 3.35 19.48
CA PRO A 754 -25.31 4.39 20.10
C PRO A 754 -26.00 4.91 21.35
N GLN A 755 -25.44 4.52 22.50
CA GLN A 755 -25.96 4.83 23.85
C GLN A 755 -27.47 4.54 24.06
N GLY A 756 -28.05 3.59 23.31
CA GLY A 756 -29.49 3.29 23.40
C GLY A 756 -30.39 4.27 22.65
N GLY A 757 -29.83 5.27 21.97
CA GLY A 757 -30.51 6.46 21.46
C GLY A 757 -30.33 6.73 19.97
N ALA A 758 -30.18 5.67 19.16
CA ALA A 758 -29.96 5.77 17.72
C ALA A 758 -30.86 6.82 17.04
N HIS A 759 -30.23 7.71 16.28
CA HIS A 759 -30.90 8.71 15.44
C HIS A 759 -30.13 8.94 14.14
N MET A 760 -30.75 9.65 13.20
CA MET A 760 -30.18 9.97 11.90
C MET A 760 -30.10 11.50 11.75
N PRO A 761 -28.97 12.11 12.15
CA PRO A 761 -28.79 13.56 12.15
C PRO A 761 -28.43 14.10 10.77
N ILE A 762 -28.91 15.29 10.46
CA ILE A 762 -28.53 16.06 9.26
C ILE A 762 -28.10 17.48 9.59
N ARG A 763 -27.31 18.08 8.71
CA ARG A 763 -26.93 19.49 8.74
C ARG A 763 -27.12 20.09 7.35
N ILE A 764 -27.53 21.36 7.29
CA ILE A 764 -27.76 22.07 6.02
C ILE A 764 -27.13 23.45 6.12
N ALA A 765 -26.37 23.86 5.10
CA ALA A 765 -25.70 25.17 5.07
C ALA A 765 -25.55 25.72 3.65
N ASP A 766 -25.20 27.00 3.52
CA ASP A 766 -24.88 27.63 2.23
C ASP A 766 -23.44 27.35 1.79
N ARG A 767 -22.56 26.96 2.73
CA ARG A 767 -21.15 26.68 2.51
C ARG A 767 -20.75 25.40 3.24
N ILE A 768 -19.77 24.68 2.70
CA ILE A 768 -19.45 23.35 3.21
C ILE A 768 -18.86 23.43 4.63
N GLU A 769 -18.00 24.41 4.93
CA GLU A 769 -17.37 24.57 6.24
C GLU A 769 -18.36 24.83 7.37
N ASP A 770 -19.54 25.38 7.03
CA ASP A 770 -20.62 25.63 7.96
C ASP A 770 -21.37 24.34 8.35
N LEU A 771 -21.01 23.18 7.78
CA LEU A 771 -21.48 21.86 8.21
C LEU A 771 -20.62 21.24 9.31
N SER A 772 -19.44 21.80 9.60
CA SER A 772 -18.49 21.23 10.58
C SER A 772 -18.95 21.36 12.03
N ASP A 773 -18.37 20.55 12.92
CA ASP A 773 -18.60 20.69 14.37
C ASP A 773 -18.11 22.03 14.92
N GLU A 774 -17.05 22.60 14.34
CA GLU A 774 -16.61 23.95 14.68
C GLU A 774 -17.71 24.98 14.38
N ALA A 775 -18.37 24.88 13.23
CA ALA A 775 -19.49 25.75 12.88
C ALA A 775 -20.69 25.58 13.81
N LEU A 776 -21.00 24.34 14.23
CA LEU A 776 -22.02 24.08 15.25
C LEU A 776 -21.69 24.77 16.58
N ARG A 777 -20.45 24.61 17.08
CA ARG A 777 -19.99 25.25 18.32
C ARG A 777 -20.02 26.78 18.22
N ALA A 778 -19.78 27.33 17.02
CA ALA A 778 -19.89 28.76 16.72
C ALA A 778 -21.34 29.26 16.53
N GLY A 779 -22.34 28.36 16.52
CA GLY A 779 -23.74 28.69 16.30
C GLY A 779 -24.08 29.10 14.86
N ARG A 780 -23.25 28.72 13.89
CA ARG A 780 -23.47 28.97 12.45
C ARG A 780 -24.42 27.95 11.81
N ASN A 781 -24.60 26.80 12.45
CA ASN A 781 -25.51 25.74 11.99
C ASN A 781 -26.08 24.96 13.19
N VAL A 782 -27.05 24.09 12.94
CA VAL A 782 -27.67 23.18 13.90
C VAL A 782 -27.83 21.79 13.30
N GLU A 783 -27.76 20.77 14.13
CA GLU A 783 -28.03 19.39 13.73
C GLU A 783 -29.51 19.04 13.94
N VAL A 784 -30.12 18.35 12.98
CA VAL A 784 -31.54 18.00 12.97
C VAL A 784 -31.73 16.49 12.76
N ASP A 785 -32.46 15.84 13.66
CA ASP A 785 -32.76 14.41 13.52
C ASP A 785 -33.93 14.17 12.58
N LEU A 786 -33.67 13.49 11.45
CA LEU A 786 -34.73 13.05 10.53
C LEU A 786 -35.46 11.81 11.03
N LEU A 787 -34.73 10.88 11.62
CA LEU A 787 -35.26 9.64 12.19
C LEU A 787 -34.67 9.41 13.58
N ARG A 788 -35.44 8.74 14.43
CA ARG A 788 -35.01 8.31 15.77
C ARG A 788 -35.50 6.90 16.05
N ARG A 789 -34.83 6.22 16.97
CA ARG A 789 -35.29 4.95 17.53
C ARG A 789 -36.76 5.03 17.93
N GLY A 790 -37.55 4.07 17.46
CA GLY A 790 -39.00 4.04 17.70
C GLY A 790 -39.84 4.53 16.53
N ASP A 791 -39.24 5.25 15.57
CA ASP A 791 -39.91 5.61 14.33
C ASP A 791 -40.28 4.37 13.51
N THR A 792 -41.25 4.53 12.61
CA THR A 792 -41.79 3.41 11.84
C THR A 792 -41.54 3.60 10.36
N ASP A 793 -41.16 2.50 9.69
CA ASP A 793 -41.14 2.43 8.24
C ASP A 793 -42.55 2.47 7.62
N ALA A 794 -42.63 2.43 6.29
CA ALA A 794 -43.90 2.47 5.58
C ALA A 794 -44.79 1.25 5.85
N GLU A 795 -44.21 0.11 6.21
CA GLU A 795 -44.89 -1.12 6.60
C GLU A 795 -45.36 -1.11 8.07
N GLY A 796 -44.98 -0.09 8.84
CA GLY A 796 -45.36 0.09 10.23
C GLY A 796 -44.51 -0.68 11.23
N ARG A 797 -43.36 -1.23 10.82
CA ARG A 797 -42.39 -1.84 11.74
C ARG A 797 -41.57 -0.76 12.41
N VAL A 798 -41.22 -1.00 13.68
CA VAL A 798 -40.44 -0.08 14.49
C VAL A 798 -38.96 -0.25 14.19
N MET A 799 -38.31 0.79 13.68
CA MET A 799 -36.85 0.81 13.49
C MET A 799 -36.19 1.05 14.86
N THR A 800 -35.22 0.22 15.21
CA THR A 800 -34.65 0.21 16.58
C THR A 800 -33.19 0.62 16.65
N GLY A 801 -32.48 0.69 15.52
CA GLY A 801 -31.10 1.16 15.46
C GLY A 801 -30.52 1.09 14.06
N CYS A 802 -29.19 1.08 14.00
CA CYS A 802 -28.39 1.03 12.78
C CYS A 802 -28.89 2.02 11.73
N PHE A 803 -28.92 3.34 11.94
CA PHE A 803 -29.18 4.26 10.83
C PHE A 803 -27.91 4.43 10.00
N TRP A 804 -27.48 3.33 9.36
CA TRP A 804 -26.15 3.19 8.76
C TRP A 804 -26.10 3.72 7.33
N ALA A 805 -24.94 4.31 7.03
CA ALA A 805 -24.50 4.73 5.71
C ALA A 805 -25.56 5.51 4.92
N PRO A 806 -26.14 6.59 5.49
CA PRO A 806 -27.07 7.41 4.76
C PRO A 806 -26.37 8.20 3.65
N GLU A 807 -26.85 8.06 2.42
CA GLU A 807 -26.35 8.80 1.25
C GLU A 807 -27.45 9.65 0.59
N TYR A 808 -27.12 10.90 0.25
CA TYR A 808 -28.00 11.76 -0.54
C TYR A 808 -27.85 11.51 -2.05
N HIS A 809 -28.97 11.38 -2.73
CA HIS A 809 -29.06 11.25 -4.19
C HIS A 809 -30.27 12.00 -4.74
N VAL A 810 -30.25 12.37 -6.03
CA VAL A 810 -31.46 12.81 -6.73
C VAL A 810 -31.96 11.67 -7.60
N ILE A 811 -33.05 11.02 -7.17
CA ILE A 811 -33.61 9.83 -7.84
C ILE A 811 -35.02 10.17 -8.32
N GLY A 812 -35.26 10.07 -9.63
CA GLY A 812 -36.56 10.41 -10.23
C GLY A 812 -36.95 11.88 -10.03
N GLY A 813 -35.96 12.79 -9.97
CA GLY A 813 -36.17 14.23 -9.77
C GLY A 813 -36.51 14.64 -8.33
N ARG A 814 -36.23 13.79 -7.33
CA ARG A 814 -36.47 14.07 -5.92
C ARG A 814 -35.23 13.78 -5.08
N LEU A 815 -34.90 14.67 -4.16
CA LEU A 815 -33.88 14.40 -3.15
C LEU A 815 -34.28 13.16 -2.34
N SER A 816 -33.36 12.21 -2.26
CA SER A 816 -33.56 10.88 -1.72
C SER A 816 -32.42 10.55 -0.76
N ILE A 817 -32.72 9.80 0.29
CA ILE A 817 -31.73 9.22 1.21
C ILE A 817 -31.80 7.70 1.07
N LEU A 818 -30.67 7.09 0.69
CA LEU A 818 -30.44 5.65 0.75
C LEU A 818 -29.71 5.34 2.06
N PHE A 819 -30.16 4.36 2.82
CA PHE A 819 -29.56 3.99 4.11
C PHE A 819 -30.03 2.60 4.54
N MET A 820 -29.49 2.04 5.63
CA MET A 820 -29.94 0.74 6.13
C MET A 820 -30.40 0.81 7.59
N PRO A 821 -31.70 1.02 7.91
CA PRO A 821 -32.19 0.85 9.29
C PRO A 821 -32.19 -0.63 9.70
N CYS A 822 -31.99 -0.91 10.99
CA CYS A 822 -32.18 -2.23 11.57
C CYS A 822 -33.32 -2.29 12.60
N TYR A 823 -33.69 -3.52 12.95
CA TYR A 823 -34.81 -3.89 13.80
C TYR A 823 -34.32 -4.78 14.94
N ASP A 824 -35.23 -5.11 15.87
CA ASP A 824 -34.89 -6.02 16.95
C ASP A 824 -34.66 -7.44 16.44
N GLY A 825 -33.54 -8.03 16.86
CA GLY A 825 -33.26 -9.45 16.69
C GLY A 825 -34.06 -10.31 17.66
N SER A 826 -33.78 -11.61 17.65
CA SER A 826 -34.47 -12.60 18.51
C SER A 826 -34.32 -12.35 20.02
N ASN A 827 -33.33 -11.55 20.42
CA ASN A 827 -33.05 -11.15 21.81
C ASN A 827 -33.78 -9.86 22.24
N GLY A 828 -34.58 -9.24 21.35
CA GLY A 828 -35.31 -8.00 21.63
C GLY A 828 -34.41 -6.75 21.71
N ARG A 829 -33.23 -6.79 21.06
CA ARG A 829 -32.31 -5.66 20.93
C ARG A 829 -32.02 -5.40 19.44
N PRO A 830 -31.59 -4.18 19.06
CA PRO A 830 -31.18 -3.89 17.69
C PRO A 830 -30.15 -4.90 17.19
N ASP A 831 -30.38 -5.43 15.99
CA ASP A 831 -29.54 -6.46 15.38
C ASP A 831 -29.28 -6.11 13.91
N MET A 832 -28.02 -5.84 13.58
CA MET A 832 -27.60 -5.44 12.23
C MET A 832 -28.02 -6.43 11.15
N PHE A 833 -28.13 -7.74 11.46
CA PHE A 833 -28.52 -8.75 10.47
C PHE A 833 -29.99 -8.62 10.02
N THR A 834 -30.79 -7.88 10.76
CA THR A 834 -32.16 -7.53 10.38
C THR A 834 -32.23 -6.32 9.43
N GLY A 835 -31.12 -5.61 9.21
CA GLY A 835 -31.06 -4.38 8.44
C GLY A 835 -31.27 -4.58 6.95
N ARG A 836 -31.94 -3.63 6.30
CA ARG A 836 -32.29 -3.69 4.86
C ARG A 836 -32.03 -2.35 4.21
N ALA A 837 -31.37 -2.37 3.04
CA ALA A 837 -31.17 -1.19 2.22
C ALA A 837 -32.55 -0.58 1.91
N SER A 838 -32.72 0.68 2.24
CA SER A 838 -33.98 1.37 2.28
C SER A 838 -33.83 2.78 1.71
N ILE A 839 -34.93 3.31 1.20
CA ILE A 839 -34.98 4.66 0.65
C ILE A 839 -36.08 5.48 1.33
N MET A 840 -35.82 6.77 1.52
CA MET A 840 -36.83 7.80 1.77
C MET A 840 -36.61 8.99 0.85
N GLN A 841 -37.69 9.69 0.47
CA GLN A 841 -37.64 10.80 -0.49
C GLN A 841 -38.29 12.06 0.07
N LEU A 842 -37.67 13.20 -0.18
CA LEU A 842 -38.20 14.52 0.12
C LEU A 842 -39.47 14.76 -0.68
N GLN A 843 -40.52 15.24 -0.01
CA GLN A 843 -41.77 15.59 -0.66
C GLN A 843 -41.63 16.91 -1.40
N GLN A 844 -42.42 17.05 -2.46
CA GLN A 844 -42.57 18.27 -3.22
C GLN A 844 -43.98 18.84 -3.00
N ASP A 845 -44.12 20.16 -3.13
CA ASP A 845 -45.42 20.81 -3.16
C ASP A 845 -46.19 20.52 -4.47
N ALA A 846 -47.38 21.09 -4.61
CA ALA A 846 -48.21 20.90 -5.81
C ALA A 846 -47.62 21.54 -7.08
N GLN A 847 -46.61 22.40 -6.95
CA GLN A 847 -45.91 23.09 -8.02
C GLN A 847 -44.62 22.36 -8.41
N GLY A 848 -44.24 21.31 -7.68
CA GLY A 848 -43.00 20.56 -7.89
C GLY A 848 -41.79 21.16 -7.19
N ASN A 849 -41.97 22.15 -6.30
CA ASN A 849 -40.87 22.67 -5.49
C ASN A 849 -40.58 21.72 -4.35
N ASP A 850 -39.30 21.51 -4.05
CA ASP A 850 -38.90 20.70 -2.91
C ASP A 850 -39.27 21.39 -1.60
N LEU A 851 -39.85 20.62 -0.67
CA LEU A 851 -40.10 21.09 0.68
C LEU A 851 -38.78 21.21 1.46
N ASP A 852 -38.80 21.93 2.58
CA ASP A 852 -37.60 22.11 3.41
C ASP A 852 -37.04 20.75 3.91
N PRO A 853 -35.82 20.34 3.53
CA PRO A 853 -35.23 19.08 3.96
C PRO A 853 -34.91 19.02 5.45
N ALA A 854 -34.81 20.17 6.14
CA ALA A 854 -34.61 20.25 7.59
C ALA A 854 -35.85 19.84 8.41
N VAL A 855 -36.99 19.57 7.78
CA VAL A 855 -38.24 19.24 8.48
C VAL A 855 -38.52 17.74 8.33
N PRO A 856 -38.42 16.92 9.39
CA PRO A 856 -38.59 15.46 9.30
C PRO A 856 -39.92 15.03 8.67
N GLY A 857 -41.01 15.78 8.94
CA GLY A 857 -42.33 15.50 8.38
C GLY A 857 -42.45 15.71 6.86
N ASN A 858 -41.49 16.36 6.22
CA ASN A 858 -41.44 16.58 4.77
C ASN A 858 -40.88 15.37 4.02
N TRP A 859 -40.34 14.36 4.70
CA TRP A 859 -39.82 13.16 4.06
C TRP A 859 -40.88 12.05 4.01
N SER A 860 -40.79 11.18 3.00
CA SER A 860 -41.56 9.93 3.01
C SER A 860 -41.06 9.01 4.11
N LYS A 861 -41.91 8.09 4.59
CA LYS A 861 -41.44 7.01 5.45
C LYS A 861 -40.42 6.13 4.69
N PRO A 862 -39.40 5.58 5.40
CA PRO A 862 -38.47 4.63 4.82
C PRO A 862 -39.18 3.41 4.23
N ARG A 863 -38.68 2.92 3.09
CA ARG A 863 -39.16 1.72 2.40
C ARG A 863 -37.98 0.87 1.97
N GLU A 864 -38.06 -0.43 2.23
CA GLU A 864 -37.04 -1.40 1.78
C GLU A 864 -36.95 -1.45 0.26
N VAL A 865 -35.73 -1.50 -0.27
CA VAL A 865 -35.47 -1.86 -1.66
C VAL A 865 -35.57 -3.38 -1.81
N ARG A 866 -36.28 -3.83 -2.84
CA ARG A 866 -36.60 -5.25 -3.08
C ARG A 866 -36.25 -5.66 -4.50
N THR A 867 -36.13 -6.97 -4.73
CA THR A 867 -35.96 -7.52 -6.09
C THR A 867 -37.17 -7.18 -6.98
N ALA A 868 -37.04 -7.43 -8.29
CA ALA A 868 -38.15 -7.31 -9.23
C ALA A 868 -39.41 -8.10 -8.77
N GLU A 869 -39.21 -9.28 -8.18
CA GLU A 869 -40.28 -10.14 -7.63
C GLU A 869 -40.81 -9.69 -6.27
N GLY A 870 -40.18 -8.69 -5.64
CA GLY A 870 -40.58 -8.15 -4.34
C GLY A 870 -39.98 -8.90 -3.13
N THR A 871 -38.98 -9.76 -3.32
CA THR A 871 -38.27 -10.42 -2.21
C THR A 871 -37.15 -9.54 -1.65
N ILE A 872 -36.64 -9.88 -0.47
CA ILE A 872 -35.46 -9.21 0.10
C ILE A 872 -34.22 -9.47 -0.77
N LEU A 873 -33.27 -8.54 -0.78
CA LEU A 873 -32.06 -8.61 -1.61
C LEU A 873 -31.12 -9.75 -1.20
N ASN A 874 -30.90 -9.92 0.10
CA ASN A 874 -30.04 -10.98 0.65
C ASN A 874 -30.86 -12.02 1.41
N PRO A 875 -31.28 -13.14 0.76
CA PRO A 875 -32.02 -14.20 1.43
C PRO A 875 -31.15 -15.13 2.29
N ILE A 876 -29.81 -15.01 2.24
CA ILE A 876 -28.88 -15.92 2.95
C ILE A 876 -28.58 -15.41 4.35
N GLN A 877 -28.14 -14.16 4.48
CA GLN A 877 -27.79 -13.53 5.77
C GLN A 877 -28.81 -12.45 6.20
N GLY A 878 -29.75 -12.10 5.33
CA GLY A 878 -30.72 -11.03 5.57
C GLY A 878 -30.18 -9.65 5.22
N ILE A 879 -28.99 -9.30 5.72
CA ILE A 879 -28.44 -7.95 5.65
C ILE A 879 -28.11 -7.48 4.22
N SER A 880 -28.42 -6.23 3.92
CA SER A 880 -28.02 -5.50 2.71
C SER A 880 -27.86 -4.04 3.11
N LEU A 881 -26.73 -3.42 2.80
CA LEU A 881 -26.36 -2.09 3.27
C LEU A 881 -25.57 -1.31 2.21
N ASP A 882 -25.25 -0.06 2.53
CA ASP A 882 -24.35 0.80 1.75
C ASP A 882 -24.79 0.95 0.28
N MET A 883 -26.09 1.19 0.09
CA MET A 883 -26.65 1.31 -1.25
C MET A 883 -26.40 2.70 -1.79
N THR A 884 -25.72 2.77 -2.94
CA THR A 884 -25.52 3.98 -3.72
C THR A 884 -26.27 3.91 -5.04
N PHE A 885 -26.50 5.08 -5.64
CA PHE A 885 -27.18 5.25 -6.91
C PHE A 885 -26.29 5.96 -7.92
N PHE A 886 -26.36 5.56 -9.18
CA PHE A 886 -25.76 6.32 -10.27
C PHE A 886 -26.47 6.02 -11.59
N GLU A 887 -26.25 6.88 -12.59
CA GLU A 887 -26.78 6.70 -13.93
C GLU A 887 -25.65 6.75 -14.96
N ASP A 888 -25.70 5.88 -15.96
CA ASP A 888 -24.84 5.95 -17.13
C ASP A 888 -25.65 5.68 -18.39
N SER A 889 -25.42 6.49 -19.43
CA SER A 889 -26.03 6.28 -20.76
C SER A 889 -27.57 6.14 -20.75
N GLY A 890 -28.26 6.71 -19.75
CA GLY A 890 -29.71 6.66 -19.58
C GLY A 890 -30.24 5.43 -18.83
N THR A 891 -29.36 4.57 -18.32
CA THR A 891 -29.71 3.46 -17.43
C THR A 891 -29.36 3.83 -15.99
N SER A 892 -30.27 3.55 -15.06
CA SER A 892 -30.09 3.80 -13.63
C SER A 892 -29.71 2.52 -12.89
N TYR A 893 -28.75 2.61 -11.98
CA TYR A 893 -28.19 1.48 -11.26
C TYR A 893 -28.22 1.71 -9.76
N TYR A 894 -28.40 0.63 -9.00
CA TYR A 894 -27.97 0.56 -7.62
C TYR A 894 -26.74 -0.33 -7.50
N ALA A 895 -25.77 0.12 -6.72
CA ALA A 895 -24.68 -0.71 -6.21
C ALA A 895 -24.75 -0.74 -4.67
N TRP A 896 -24.47 -1.88 -4.04
CA TRP A 896 -24.59 -2.04 -2.59
C TRP A 896 -23.75 -3.20 -2.05
N GLN A 897 -23.64 -3.30 -0.73
CA GLN A 897 -22.99 -4.43 -0.08
C GLN A 897 -23.99 -5.51 0.35
N MET A 898 -23.68 -6.76 0.01
CA MET A 898 -24.19 -7.94 0.72
C MET A 898 -23.19 -9.08 0.65
N LEU A 899 -23.22 -10.01 1.62
CA LEU A 899 -22.37 -11.20 1.62
C LEU A 899 -20.86 -10.87 1.60
N GLY A 900 -20.47 -9.72 2.13
CA GLY A 900 -19.08 -9.24 2.13
C GLY A 900 -18.56 -8.84 0.75
N SER A 901 -19.43 -8.56 -0.22
CA SER A 901 -19.05 -8.19 -1.59
C SER A 901 -19.94 -7.07 -2.12
N LEU A 902 -19.46 -6.36 -3.15
CA LEU A 902 -20.27 -5.40 -3.87
C LEU A 902 -21.17 -6.10 -4.88
N PHE A 903 -22.43 -5.67 -4.95
CA PHE A 903 -23.42 -6.10 -5.92
C PHE A 903 -23.94 -4.91 -6.71
N ILE A 904 -24.39 -5.17 -7.93
CA ILE A 904 -24.98 -4.17 -8.83
C ILE A 904 -26.26 -4.73 -9.49
N ALA A 905 -27.22 -3.85 -9.75
CA ALA A 905 -28.42 -4.15 -10.53
C ALA A 905 -28.99 -2.88 -11.18
N GLU A 906 -29.69 -3.05 -12.30
CA GLU A 906 -30.52 -2.01 -12.88
C GLU A 906 -31.76 -1.74 -12.01
N MET A 907 -32.23 -0.49 -12.04
CA MET A 907 -33.45 -0.07 -11.34
C MET A 907 -34.22 1.00 -12.13
N ASP A 908 -35.51 1.17 -11.83
CA ASP A 908 -36.36 2.22 -12.44
C ASP A 908 -36.48 3.41 -11.47
N PRO A 909 -35.99 4.62 -11.81
CA PRO A 909 -36.05 5.78 -10.92
C PRO A 909 -37.49 6.22 -10.58
N THR A 910 -38.50 5.74 -11.32
CA THR A 910 -39.92 6.01 -11.03
C THR A 910 -40.51 5.08 -9.96
N ASP A 911 -39.92 3.91 -9.71
CA ASP A 911 -40.18 3.05 -8.55
C ASP A 911 -38.85 2.69 -7.87
N PRO A 912 -38.27 3.62 -7.08
CA PRO A 912 -36.94 3.44 -6.51
C PRO A 912 -36.89 2.39 -5.39
N THR A 913 -38.00 1.70 -5.12
CA THR A 913 -38.09 0.60 -4.16
C THR A 913 -37.89 -0.78 -4.80
N ARG A 914 -37.65 -0.84 -6.13
CA ARG A 914 -37.57 -2.10 -6.87
C ARG A 914 -36.41 -2.11 -7.87
N LEU A 915 -35.68 -3.23 -7.87
CA LEU A 915 -34.75 -3.56 -8.95
C LEU A 915 -35.52 -3.99 -10.21
N THR A 916 -34.93 -3.76 -11.38
CA THR A 916 -35.45 -4.21 -12.69
C THR A 916 -34.65 -5.36 -13.29
N SER A 917 -33.45 -5.62 -12.78
CA SER A 917 -32.61 -6.78 -13.13
C SER A 917 -32.29 -7.66 -11.90
N PRO A 918 -31.77 -8.88 -12.10
CA PRO A 918 -31.13 -9.64 -11.02
C PRO A 918 -29.91 -8.90 -10.45
N ALA A 919 -29.65 -9.13 -9.16
CA ALA A 919 -28.41 -8.69 -8.50
C ALA A 919 -27.21 -9.50 -9.01
N VAL A 920 -26.15 -8.81 -9.44
CA VAL A 920 -24.90 -9.43 -9.88
C VAL A 920 -23.79 -9.09 -8.88
N ARG A 921 -23.01 -10.08 -8.45
CA ARG A 921 -21.82 -9.84 -7.63
C ARG A 921 -20.75 -9.19 -8.51
N LEU A 922 -20.45 -7.93 -8.23
CA LEU A 922 -19.52 -7.13 -9.01
C LEU A 922 -18.07 -7.42 -8.62
N THR A 923 -17.73 -7.22 -7.34
CA THR A 923 -16.39 -7.53 -6.84
C THR A 923 -16.48 -8.11 -5.42
N PRO A 924 -15.84 -9.26 -5.17
CA PRO A 924 -15.54 -9.70 -3.82
C PRO A 924 -14.18 -9.15 -3.35
N PRO A 925 -13.90 -9.20 -2.05
CA PRO A 925 -12.56 -8.99 -1.52
C PRO A 925 -11.66 -10.17 -1.89
N GLU A 926 -10.49 -9.87 -2.45
CA GLU A 926 -9.60 -10.86 -3.09
C GLU A 926 -8.17 -10.78 -2.58
N TYR A 927 -7.84 -9.75 -1.80
CA TYR A 927 -6.50 -9.45 -1.32
C TYR A 927 -6.50 -9.36 0.22
N ALA A 928 -5.30 -9.37 0.81
CA ALA A 928 -5.17 -9.18 2.25
C ALA A 928 -5.61 -7.76 2.70
N TRP A 929 -5.37 -6.75 1.87
CA TRP A 929 -5.70 -5.34 2.17
C TRP A 929 -7.20 -5.03 2.10
N ASP A 930 -7.98 -5.77 1.29
CA ASP A 930 -9.44 -5.62 1.22
C ASP A 930 -10.19 -6.77 1.90
N ASN A 931 -9.52 -7.55 2.76
CA ASN A 931 -10.01 -8.80 3.36
C ASN A 931 -11.50 -8.80 3.75
N LEU A 932 -12.15 -9.97 3.63
CA LEU A 932 -13.49 -10.31 4.17
C LEU A 932 -14.69 -9.41 3.82
N ILE A 933 -14.53 -8.14 3.49
CA ILE A 933 -15.57 -7.14 3.24
C ILE A 933 -15.08 -6.20 2.14
N ALA A 934 -15.90 -6.09 1.09
CA ALA A 934 -15.92 -4.93 0.20
C ALA A 934 -17.29 -4.24 0.38
N GLU A 935 -17.30 -2.97 0.78
CA GLU A 935 -18.52 -2.21 1.15
C GLU A 935 -18.42 -0.72 0.79
N GLY A 936 -19.42 0.10 1.14
CA GLY A 936 -19.42 1.55 0.86
C GLY A 936 -19.11 1.95 -0.59
N PRO A 937 -19.78 1.38 -1.63
CA PRO A 937 -19.55 1.79 -3.01
C PRO A 937 -20.03 3.22 -3.26
N ASN A 938 -19.26 4.04 -3.97
CA ASN A 938 -19.70 5.36 -4.44
C ASN A 938 -19.08 5.72 -5.80
N VAL A 939 -19.85 6.27 -6.74
CA VAL A 939 -19.46 6.37 -8.16
C VAL A 939 -19.35 7.82 -8.63
N HIS A 940 -18.26 8.14 -9.33
CA HIS A 940 -18.07 9.42 -10.03
C HIS A 940 -17.67 9.17 -11.48
N ALA A 941 -18.22 9.96 -12.40
CA ALA A 941 -17.90 9.90 -13.82
C ALA A 941 -16.98 11.06 -14.21
N GLN A 942 -15.86 10.75 -14.84
CA GLN A 942 -14.91 11.75 -15.33
C GLN A 942 -14.13 11.24 -16.53
N ASP A 943 -13.96 12.08 -17.55
CA ASP A 943 -13.13 11.84 -18.72
C ASP A 943 -13.38 10.48 -19.41
N GLY A 944 -14.66 10.07 -19.50
CA GLY A 944 -15.06 8.81 -20.12
C GLY A 944 -14.82 7.57 -19.25
N THR A 945 -14.54 7.75 -17.95
CA THR A 945 -14.33 6.68 -16.97
C THR A 945 -15.28 6.84 -15.78
N LEU A 946 -15.88 5.73 -15.34
CA LEU A 946 -16.56 5.61 -14.05
C LEU A 946 -15.54 5.16 -13.02
N PHE A 947 -15.42 5.93 -11.93
CA PHE A 947 -14.60 5.63 -10.77
C PHE A 947 -15.52 5.25 -9.61
N MET A 948 -15.59 3.95 -9.30
CA MET A 948 -16.30 3.45 -8.12
C MET A 948 -15.31 3.23 -6.99
N ILE A 949 -15.29 4.13 -6.02
CA ILE A 949 -14.60 3.87 -4.76
C ILE A 949 -15.41 2.88 -3.95
N TYR A 950 -14.73 2.07 -3.16
CA TYR A 950 -15.33 1.18 -2.18
C TYR A 950 -14.37 1.02 -1.01
N SER A 951 -14.82 0.44 0.08
CA SER A 951 -14.00 0.20 1.27
C SER A 951 -13.71 -1.28 1.45
N GLY A 952 -12.45 -1.58 1.72
CA GLY A 952 -11.94 -2.93 1.95
C GLY A 952 -11.53 -3.17 3.40
N SER A 953 -11.49 -4.44 3.79
CA SER A 953 -11.22 -4.91 5.16
C SER A 953 -12.39 -4.77 6.13
N LEU A 954 -12.31 -5.47 7.26
CA LEU A 954 -13.18 -5.19 8.41
C LEU A 954 -12.93 -3.77 8.93
N VAL A 955 -13.99 -3.12 9.43
CA VAL A 955 -13.92 -1.79 10.05
C VAL A 955 -12.94 -1.81 11.24
N GLY A 956 -11.92 -0.96 11.16
CA GLY A 956 -10.81 -0.89 12.11
C GLY A 956 -9.60 -0.22 11.47
N ASP A 957 -8.43 -0.33 12.08
CA ASP A 957 -7.22 0.39 11.64
C ASP A 957 -6.67 -0.12 10.29
N SER A 958 -7.11 -1.30 9.83
CA SER A 958 -6.77 -1.89 8.54
C SER A 958 -7.76 -1.53 7.42
N TYR A 959 -8.81 -0.76 7.72
CA TYR A 959 -9.81 -0.35 6.74
C TYR A 959 -9.18 0.56 5.68
N THR A 960 -9.52 0.35 4.42
CA THR A 960 -8.90 1.04 3.29
C THR A 960 -9.94 1.37 2.22
N THR A 961 -9.59 2.26 1.31
CA THR A 961 -10.41 2.56 0.12
C THR A 961 -9.79 1.89 -1.10
N GLY A 962 -10.55 1.03 -1.75
CA GLY A 962 -10.27 0.46 -3.06
C GLY A 962 -10.93 1.24 -4.20
N LEU A 963 -10.59 0.86 -5.44
CA LEU A 963 -11.11 1.51 -6.65
C LEU A 963 -11.46 0.47 -7.72
N LEU A 964 -12.65 0.60 -8.29
CA LEU A 964 -13.03 -0.04 -9.55
C LEU A 964 -13.18 1.02 -10.64
N THR A 965 -12.76 0.71 -11.86
CA THR A 965 -12.95 1.56 -13.03
C THR A 965 -13.71 0.86 -14.15
N ALA A 966 -14.60 1.56 -14.83
CA ALA A 966 -15.29 1.09 -16.04
C ALA A 966 -15.45 2.22 -17.07
N PRO A 967 -15.68 1.93 -18.37
CA PRO A 967 -15.97 2.98 -19.35
C PRO A 967 -17.29 3.72 -19.03
N ALA A 968 -17.26 5.05 -19.05
CA ALA A 968 -18.44 5.90 -18.91
C ALA A 968 -19.00 6.33 -20.27
N GLY A 969 -20.32 6.47 -20.38
CA GLY A 969 -21.00 7.01 -21.55
C GLY A 969 -20.97 6.11 -22.80
N ALA A 970 -20.57 4.84 -22.64
CA ALA A 970 -20.39 3.90 -23.75
C ALA A 970 -21.65 3.07 -24.06
N GLY A 971 -22.73 3.22 -23.29
CA GLY A 971 -23.91 2.35 -23.38
C GLY A 971 -23.62 0.88 -23.11
N ALA A 972 -22.59 0.61 -22.30
CA ALA A 972 -22.19 -0.74 -21.92
C ALA A 972 -23.07 -1.27 -20.78
N ASP A 973 -23.25 -2.60 -20.71
CA ASP A 973 -23.98 -3.24 -19.61
C ASP A 973 -23.10 -3.31 -18.36
N LEU A 974 -23.20 -2.30 -17.49
CA LEU A 974 -22.41 -2.20 -16.27
C LEU A 974 -22.69 -3.31 -15.25
N THR A 975 -23.71 -4.16 -15.47
CA THR A 975 -23.90 -5.36 -14.64
C THR A 975 -22.96 -6.50 -15.00
N ASP A 976 -22.21 -6.41 -16.10
CA ASP A 976 -21.15 -7.34 -16.48
C ASP A 976 -19.86 -7.07 -15.67
N PRO A 977 -19.45 -7.97 -14.74
CA PRO A 977 -18.25 -7.77 -13.93
C PRO A 977 -16.96 -7.67 -14.76
N SER A 978 -16.94 -8.20 -15.99
CA SER A 978 -15.74 -8.13 -16.84
C SER A 978 -15.44 -6.74 -17.40
N LEU A 979 -16.39 -5.80 -17.31
CA LEU A 979 -16.16 -4.39 -17.67
C LEU A 979 -15.46 -3.59 -16.58
N TRP A 980 -15.44 -4.11 -15.35
CA TRP A 980 -14.88 -3.43 -14.20
C TRP A 980 -13.46 -3.91 -13.94
N THR A 981 -12.52 -2.97 -13.91
CA THR A 981 -11.13 -3.23 -13.53
C THR A 981 -10.94 -2.84 -12.08
N LYS A 982 -10.46 -3.79 -11.26
CA LYS A 982 -10.17 -3.57 -9.85
C LYS A 982 -8.70 -3.21 -9.66
N LEU A 983 -8.42 -2.13 -8.93
CA LEU A 983 -7.06 -1.80 -8.52
C LEU A 983 -6.54 -2.85 -7.51
N GLY A 984 -5.36 -3.41 -7.73
CA GLY A 984 -4.80 -4.50 -6.93
C GLY A 984 -4.27 -4.10 -5.53
N HIS A 985 -4.30 -2.81 -5.22
CA HIS A 985 -3.85 -2.20 -3.97
C HIS A 985 -4.83 -1.06 -3.59
N PRO A 986 -4.85 -0.60 -2.33
CA PRO A 986 -5.74 0.49 -1.95
C PRO A 986 -5.34 1.80 -2.64
N VAL A 987 -6.33 2.60 -3.02
CA VAL A 987 -6.15 3.97 -3.52
C VAL A 987 -6.05 4.98 -2.38
N GLN A 988 -6.58 4.64 -1.21
CA GLN A 988 -6.35 5.39 0.03
C GLN A 988 -6.28 4.45 1.24
N LYS A 989 -5.38 4.75 2.17
CA LYS A 989 -4.92 3.84 3.22
C LYS A 989 -4.59 4.57 4.52
N SER A 990 -4.46 3.81 5.61
CA SER A 990 -3.96 4.31 6.89
C SER A 990 -2.57 4.94 6.72
N GLY A 991 -2.36 6.11 7.31
CA GLY A 991 -1.12 6.87 7.13
C GLY A 991 -1.14 8.19 7.89
N LEU A 992 0.00 8.89 7.81
CA LEU A 992 0.10 10.27 8.28
C LEU A 992 -0.52 11.22 7.26
N PHE A 993 -1.23 12.22 7.75
CA PHE A 993 -1.76 13.31 6.94
C PHE A 993 -1.53 14.63 7.68
N ASN A 994 -0.73 15.53 7.10
CA ASN A 994 -0.30 16.77 7.75
C ASN A 994 0.31 16.54 9.14
N GLY A 995 1.03 15.42 9.32
CA GLY A 995 1.71 15.05 10.57
C GLY A 995 0.87 14.29 11.61
N GLU A 996 -0.40 13.99 11.34
CA GLU A 996 -1.27 13.25 12.27
C GLU A 996 -1.72 11.90 11.67
N TRP A 997 -1.83 10.87 12.51
CA TRP A 997 -2.28 9.54 12.09
C TRP A 997 -3.77 9.53 11.80
N GLN A 998 -4.13 8.98 10.64
CA GLN A 998 -5.49 8.62 10.29
C GLN A 998 -5.51 7.14 9.95
N LEU A 999 -6.22 6.34 10.75
CA LEU A 999 -6.25 4.89 10.65
C LEU A 999 -7.61 4.43 10.13
N GLY A 1000 -7.63 3.48 9.20
CA GLY A 1000 -8.88 2.90 8.73
C GLY A 1000 -9.68 3.84 7.83
N THR A 1001 -9.05 4.43 6.81
CA THR A 1001 -9.70 5.42 5.94
C THR A 1001 -10.68 4.76 4.98
N GLY A 1002 -11.96 5.12 5.05
CA GLY A 1002 -12.94 4.52 4.16
C GLY A 1002 -14.35 5.08 4.29
N HIS A 1003 -15.27 4.30 3.73
CA HIS A 1003 -16.65 4.64 3.39
C HIS A 1003 -16.76 6.05 2.84
N GLY A 1004 -15.97 6.28 1.79
CA GLY A 1004 -15.82 7.58 1.20
C GLY A 1004 -16.89 7.88 0.15
N MET A 1005 -17.14 9.16 -0.06
CA MET A 1005 -18.10 9.68 -1.02
C MET A 1005 -17.48 10.81 -1.85
N TRP A 1006 -17.84 10.85 -3.12
CA TRP A 1006 -17.53 11.97 -4.01
C TRP A 1006 -18.44 13.17 -3.70
N SER A 1007 -17.85 14.35 -3.57
CA SER A 1007 -18.59 15.60 -3.32
C SER A 1007 -17.96 16.77 -4.06
N ARG A 1008 -18.56 17.96 -3.95
CA ARG A 1008 -18.02 19.21 -4.48
C ARG A 1008 -18.21 20.35 -3.49
N ASP A 1009 -17.28 21.29 -3.48
CA ASP A 1009 -17.43 22.56 -2.76
C ASP A 1009 -18.17 23.62 -3.59
N GLU A 1010 -18.30 24.82 -3.03
CA GLU A 1010 -18.91 25.99 -3.68
C GLU A 1010 -18.13 26.50 -4.89
N ASN A 1011 -16.87 26.11 -5.01
CA ASN A 1011 -15.95 26.44 -6.09
C ASN A 1011 -15.85 25.32 -7.13
N ASP A 1012 -16.72 24.32 -7.07
CA ASP A 1012 -16.76 23.17 -7.96
C ASP A 1012 -15.51 22.26 -7.90
N ASN A 1013 -14.68 22.40 -6.85
CA ASN A 1013 -13.58 21.50 -6.60
C ASN A 1013 -14.12 20.13 -6.18
N LEU A 1014 -13.59 19.05 -6.73
CA LEU A 1014 -13.97 17.70 -6.35
C LEU A 1014 -13.40 17.36 -4.97
N LEU A 1015 -14.23 16.75 -4.13
CA LEU A 1015 -13.92 16.38 -2.76
C LEU A 1015 -14.10 14.87 -2.53
N TYR A 1016 -13.29 14.36 -1.63
CA TYR A 1016 -13.42 13.04 -1.02
C TYR A 1016 -13.80 13.23 0.44
N VAL A 1017 -15.00 12.78 0.79
CA VAL A 1017 -15.60 12.88 2.13
C VAL A 1017 -15.63 11.48 2.70
N PHE A 1018 -14.95 11.23 3.81
CA PHE A 1018 -14.70 9.88 4.30
C PHE A 1018 -14.58 9.86 5.81
N HIS A 1019 -14.48 8.68 6.41
CA HIS A 1019 -14.15 8.56 7.83
C HIS A 1019 -12.81 7.90 8.08
N ALA A 1020 -12.24 8.18 9.25
CA ALA A 1020 -11.09 7.47 9.79
C ALA A 1020 -11.15 7.45 11.32
N ARG A 1021 -10.35 6.58 11.94
CA ARG A 1021 -10.08 6.60 13.38
C ARG A 1021 -8.88 7.49 13.66
N THR A 1022 -9.00 8.28 14.72
CA THR A 1022 -7.92 9.10 15.27
C THR A 1022 -7.88 8.94 16.79
N ASP A 1023 -6.91 9.57 17.44
CA ASP A 1023 -6.88 9.75 18.90
C ASP A 1023 -7.53 11.09 19.33
N ASN A 1024 -8.20 11.79 18.41
CA ASN A 1024 -8.80 13.09 18.65
C ASN A 1024 -9.78 13.04 19.83
N ASN A 1025 -9.63 14.00 20.75
CA ASN A 1025 -10.42 14.10 21.98
C ASN A 1025 -10.46 12.83 22.87
N GLY A 1026 -9.60 11.83 22.62
CA GLY A 1026 -9.65 10.53 23.30
C GLY A 1026 -10.93 9.73 23.02
N LEU A 1027 -11.62 10.03 21.92
CA LEU A 1027 -12.82 9.33 21.48
C LEU A 1027 -12.45 8.03 20.76
N SER A 1028 -13.39 7.09 20.68
CA SER A 1028 -13.16 5.77 20.06
C SER A 1028 -13.97 5.52 18.79
N GLY A 1029 -14.95 6.38 18.49
CA GLY A 1029 -15.70 6.38 17.24
C GLY A 1029 -14.85 6.80 16.03
N ARG A 1030 -15.44 6.70 14.84
CA ARG A 1030 -14.84 7.16 13.58
C ARG A 1030 -15.26 8.60 13.29
N ASP A 1031 -14.33 9.43 12.87
CA ASP A 1031 -14.54 10.85 12.59
C ASP A 1031 -14.65 11.11 11.09
N THR A 1032 -15.43 12.12 10.70
CA THR A 1032 -15.55 12.58 9.31
C THR A 1032 -14.37 13.48 8.92
N PHE A 1033 -13.85 13.29 7.72
CA PHE A 1033 -12.83 14.10 7.08
C PHE A 1033 -13.27 14.52 5.69
N VAL A 1034 -12.78 15.68 5.25
CA VAL A 1034 -13.03 16.24 3.91
C VAL A 1034 -11.68 16.60 3.30
N ARG A 1035 -11.39 16.04 2.13
CA ARG A 1035 -10.18 16.32 1.36
C ARG A 1035 -10.51 16.64 -0.08
N ARG A 1036 -9.63 17.36 -0.77
CA ARG A 1036 -9.74 17.55 -2.20
C ARG A 1036 -9.26 16.30 -2.94
N VAL A 1037 -9.81 16.10 -4.12
CA VAL A 1037 -9.33 15.08 -5.05
C VAL A 1037 -8.43 15.75 -6.08
N HIS A 1038 -7.28 15.17 -6.30
CA HIS A 1038 -6.41 15.48 -7.42
C HIS A 1038 -6.37 14.28 -8.38
N PHE A 1039 -6.22 14.53 -9.67
CA PHE A 1039 -6.00 13.46 -10.65
C PHE A 1039 -4.55 13.51 -11.11
N ALA A 1040 -3.83 12.42 -10.89
CA ALA A 1040 -2.46 12.28 -11.33
C ALA A 1040 -2.36 12.25 -12.86
N ALA A 1041 -1.16 12.40 -13.39
CA ALA A 1041 -0.90 12.38 -14.83
C ALA A 1041 -1.27 11.04 -15.50
N ASP A 1042 -1.39 9.95 -14.72
CA ASP A 1042 -1.87 8.64 -15.18
C ASP A 1042 -3.41 8.51 -15.22
N GLY A 1043 -4.13 9.55 -14.79
CA GLY A 1043 -5.60 9.61 -14.80
C GLY A 1043 -6.28 8.99 -13.58
N LEU A 1044 -5.54 8.50 -12.57
CA LEU A 1044 -6.12 7.99 -11.34
C LEU A 1044 -6.20 9.06 -10.24
N PRO A 1045 -7.18 8.97 -9.32
CA PRO A 1045 -7.33 9.94 -8.24
C PRO A 1045 -6.26 9.74 -7.14
N ILE A 1046 -5.90 10.86 -6.51
CA ILE A 1046 -5.11 10.97 -5.27
C ILE A 1046 -6.01 11.62 -4.21
N PHE A 1047 -6.06 11.02 -3.02
CA PHE A 1047 -6.96 11.41 -1.92
C PHE A 1047 -6.24 11.96 -0.68
N ASP A 1048 -4.91 12.04 -0.72
CA ASP A 1048 -4.08 12.29 0.45
C ASP A 1048 -2.95 13.30 0.20
N MET A 1049 -3.11 14.16 -0.82
CA MET A 1049 -2.23 15.33 -0.97
C MET A 1049 -2.31 16.23 0.26
N GLU A 1050 -1.15 16.65 0.76
CA GLU A 1050 -1.04 17.61 1.85
C GLU A 1050 -1.35 19.03 1.37
N ALA A 1051 -1.71 19.91 2.31
CA ALA A 1051 -2.15 21.27 1.97
C ALA A 1051 -1.09 22.08 1.19
N ASP A 1052 0.19 21.90 1.54
CA ASP A 1052 1.32 22.56 0.86
C ASP A 1052 1.70 21.86 -0.45
N GLU A 1053 1.34 20.59 -0.63
CA GLU A 1053 1.49 19.87 -1.90
C GLU A 1053 0.44 20.31 -2.91
N GLU A 1054 -0.80 20.54 -2.48
CA GLU A 1054 -1.88 20.95 -3.38
C GLU A 1054 -1.67 22.36 -3.96
N VAL A 1055 -1.24 23.31 -3.12
CA VAL A 1055 -0.86 24.67 -3.52
C VAL A 1055 0.36 25.09 -2.70
N ALA A 1056 1.50 25.11 -3.36
CA ALA A 1056 2.78 25.46 -2.74
C ALA A 1056 2.69 26.86 -2.13
N PRO A 1057 3.22 27.10 -0.92
CA PRO A 1057 3.15 28.42 -0.28
C PRO A 1057 3.64 29.58 -1.16
N ALA A 1058 4.67 29.34 -1.97
CA ALA A 1058 5.23 30.33 -2.90
C ALA A 1058 4.30 30.69 -4.08
N ASN A 1059 3.27 29.89 -4.34
CA ASN A 1059 2.36 30.00 -5.48
C ASN A 1059 0.96 30.50 -5.08
N ARG A 1060 0.71 30.79 -3.79
CA ARG A 1060 -0.60 31.23 -3.30
C ARG A 1060 -0.94 32.65 -3.72
N GLU A 1061 0.06 33.53 -3.79
CA GLU A 1061 -0.12 34.90 -4.28
C GLU A 1061 -0.01 34.95 -5.80
N VAL A 1062 -0.98 35.61 -6.44
CA VAL A 1062 -1.05 35.78 -7.90
C VAL A 1062 -1.18 37.24 -8.29
N GLN A 1063 -0.77 37.58 -9.50
CA GLN A 1063 -0.84 38.94 -10.04
C GLN A 1063 -1.22 38.91 -11.51
N ILE A 1064 -2.00 39.90 -11.95
CA ILE A 1064 -2.35 40.11 -13.35
C ILE A 1064 -2.07 41.56 -13.76
N GLU A 1065 -1.62 41.75 -14.99
CA GLU A 1065 -1.42 43.07 -15.58
C GLU A 1065 -2.72 43.59 -16.22
N ILE A 1066 -3.06 44.84 -15.94
CA ILE A 1066 -4.10 45.59 -16.64
C ILE A 1066 -3.43 46.66 -17.49
N VAL A 1067 -3.64 46.61 -18.80
CA VAL A 1067 -3.04 47.54 -19.75
C VAL A 1067 -4.12 48.48 -20.27
N VAL A 1068 -4.04 49.74 -19.85
CA VAL A 1068 -4.92 50.82 -20.31
C VAL A 1068 -4.27 51.50 -21.51
N ARG A 1069 -4.86 51.33 -22.69
CA ARG A 1069 -4.40 51.96 -23.94
C ARG A 1069 -5.07 53.33 -24.13
N PRO A 1070 -4.39 54.30 -24.76
CA PRO A 1070 -5.05 55.55 -25.12
C PRO A 1070 -6.20 55.28 -26.09
N ALA A 1071 -7.31 56.01 -25.92
CA ALA A 1071 -8.40 56.03 -26.88
C ALA A 1071 -7.87 56.41 -28.27
N ALA A 1072 -8.34 55.72 -29.31
CA ALA A 1072 -7.98 56.06 -30.69
C ALA A 1072 -8.37 57.51 -30.97
N GLU A 1073 -7.48 58.30 -31.57
CA GLU A 1073 -7.83 59.64 -32.00
C GLU A 1073 -8.91 59.54 -33.09
N PRO A 1074 -9.99 60.34 -33.02
CA PRO A 1074 -11.06 60.27 -34.00
C PRO A 1074 -10.54 60.72 -35.37
N GLU A 1075 -10.65 59.83 -36.37
CA GLU A 1075 -10.24 60.10 -37.75
C GLU A 1075 -11.35 60.84 -38.52
N LEU A 1076 -10.95 61.60 -39.55
CA LEU A 1076 -11.88 62.34 -40.41
C LEU A 1076 -11.96 61.67 -41.79
N GLU A 1077 -13.10 61.06 -42.12
CA GLU A 1077 -13.30 60.31 -43.36
C GLU A 1077 -13.65 61.23 -44.54
N VAL A 1078 -12.62 61.62 -45.31
CA VAL A 1078 -12.76 62.45 -46.51
C VAL A 1078 -12.07 61.77 -47.67
N THR A 1079 -12.71 61.72 -48.84
CA THR A 1079 -12.06 61.28 -50.07
C THR A 1079 -11.96 62.41 -51.07
N ALA A 1080 -10.84 62.47 -51.81
CA ALA A 1080 -10.61 63.52 -52.80
C ALA A 1080 -10.06 62.94 -54.09
N ALA A 1081 -10.56 63.44 -55.22
CA ALA A 1081 -10.17 63.04 -56.56
C ALA A 1081 -9.87 64.26 -57.43
N LEU A 1082 -8.80 64.18 -58.20
CA LEU A 1082 -8.34 65.23 -59.11
C LEU A 1082 -8.47 64.77 -60.56
N SER A 1083 -8.95 65.65 -61.42
CA SER A 1083 -9.07 65.43 -62.85
C SER A 1083 -8.70 66.68 -63.63
N THR A 1084 -8.15 66.52 -64.83
CA THR A 1084 -7.97 67.61 -65.79
C THR A 1084 -8.84 67.36 -67.01
N ARG A 1085 -9.50 68.41 -67.52
CA ARG A 1085 -10.33 68.31 -68.73
C ARG A 1085 -10.26 69.56 -69.58
N CYS A 1086 -10.50 69.42 -70.87
CA CYS A 1086 -10.48 70.53 -71.80
C CYS A 1086 -11.85 71.15 -71.99
N LEU A 1087 -11.93 72.48 -71.86
CA LEU A 1087 -13.13 73.24 -72.17
C LEU A 1087 -12.75 74.45 -73.02
N ALA A 1088 -13.28 74.52 -74.25
CA ALA A 1088 -13.04 75.61 -75.20
C ALA A 1088 -11.55 75.95 -75.40
N GLY A 1089 -10.67 74.94 -75.49
CA GLY A 1089 -9.23 75.10 -75.71
C GLY A 1089 -8.41 75.46 -74.46
N THR A 1090 -9.02 75.49 -73.27
CA THR A 1090 -8.35 75.73 -71.99
C THR A 1090 -8.43 74.49 -71.10
N VAL A 1091 -7.34 74.15 -70.39
CA VAL A 1091 -7.36 73.06 -69.39
C VAL A 1091 -8.08 73.56 -68.13
N LEU A 1092 -9.03 72.79 -67.63
CA LEU A 1092 -9.63 72.97 -66.31
C LEU A 1092 -9.08 71.90 -65.36
N GLN A 1093 -8.69 72.32 -64.16
CA GLN A 1093 -8.28 71.43 -63.08
C GLN A 1093 -9.47 71.24 -62.13
N GLY A 1094 -10.13 70.10 -62.18
CA GLY A 1094 -11.31 69.76 -61.40
C GLY A 1094 -10.96 68.88 -60.21
N VAL A 1095 -11.26 69.35 -59.00
CA VAL A 1095 -11.12 68.57 -57.76
C VAL A 1095 -12.50 68.28 -57.23
N THR A 1096 -12.77 67.02 -56.91
CA THR A 1096 -13.98 66.58 -56.22
C THR A 1096 -13.58 66.07 -54.85
N VAL A 1097 -14.21 66.59 -53.81
CA VAL A 1097 -14.03 66.13 -52.43
C VAL A 1097 -15.37 65.59 -51.95
N ALA A 1098 -15.38 64.41 -51.36
CA ALA A 1098 -16.51 63.82 -50.66
C ALA A 1098 -16.21 63.84 -49.17
N ASN A 1099 -17.15 64.37 -48.38
CA ASN A 1099 -17.14 64.16 -46.94
C ASN A 1099 -17.91 62.86 -46.70
N ASP A 1100 -17.18 61.78 -46.44
CA ASP A 1100 -17.75 60.46 -46.20
C ASP A 1100 -18.07 60.27 -44.69
N ASP A 1101 -17.62 61.20 -43.86
CA ASP A 1101 -17.89 61.35 -42.43
C ASP A 1101 -19.32 61.86 -42.09
N ASP A 1102 -19.72 61.75 -40.82
CA ASP A 1102 -21.03 62.16 -40.29
C ASP A 1102 -21.05 63.57 -39.67
N VAL A 1103 -19.88 64.22 -39.55
CA VAL A 1103 -19.75 65.64 -39.17
C VAL A 1103 -19.41 66.56 -40.36
N PRO A 1104 -19.84 67.84 -40.36
CA PRO A 1104 -19.46 68.78 -41.41
C PRO A 1104 -17.95 69.08 -41.43
N ALA A 1105 -17.29 68.86 -42.57
CA ALA A 1105 -15.85 69.11 -42.74
C ALA A 1105 -15.56 70.43 -43.47
N ALA A 1106 -14.66 71.25 -42.94
CA ALA A 1106 -14.11 72.40 -43.64
C ALA A 1106 -13.00 71.94 -44.59
N VAL A 1107 -13.16 72.15 -45.89
CA VAL A 1107 -12.24 71.63 -46.91
C VAL A 1107 -11.53 72.78 -47.61
N THR A 1108 -10.21 72.73 -47.66
CA THR A 1108 -9.37 73.67 -48.39
C THR A 1108 -8.58 72.94 -49.47
N ILE A 1109 -8.83 73.34 -50.72
CA ILE A 1109 -8.13 72.85 -51.91
C ILE A 1109 -7.11 73.91 -52.32
N ARG A 1110 -5.83 73.56 -52.41
CA ARG A 1110 -4.74 74.45 -52.84
C ARG A 1110 -3.97 73.82 -53.98
N GLY A 1111 -3.98 74.49 -55.12
CA GLY A 1111 -3.19 74.12 -56.29
C GLY A 1111 -2.52 75.33 -56.93
N PRO A 1112 -1.66 75.12 -57.94
CA PRO A 1112 -0.92 76.19 -58.61
C PRO A 1112 -1.81 77.22 -59.34
N TYR A 1113 -3.08 76.89 -59.60
CA TYR A 1113 -4.02 77.74 -60.33
C TYR A 1113 -5.05 78.42 -59.42
N GLY A 1114 -4.92 78.25 -58.09
CA GLY A 1114 -5.76 78.92 -57.11
C GLY A 1114 -6.00 78.07 -55.87
N SER A 1115 -6.69 78.68 -54.90
CA SER A 1115 -7.17 78.01 -53.70
C SER A 1115 -8.67 78.17 -53.57
N LYS A 1116 -9.35 77.14 -53.09
CA LYS A 1116 -10.77 77.20 -52.76
C LYS A 1116 -10.99 76.60 -51.38
N THR A 1117 -11.66 77.36 -50.52
CA THR A 1117 -12.15 76.86 -49.24
C THR A 1117 -13.67 76.67 -49.32
N ILE A 1118 -14.12 75.53 -48.82
CA ILE A 1118 -15.51 75.18 -48.55
C ILE A 1118 -15.62 75.20 -47.02
N ALA A 1119 -16.32 76.20 -46.50
CA ALA A 1119 -16.35 76.45 -45.06
C ALA A 1119 -16.99 75.31 -44.25
N ALA A 1120 -17.94 74.59 -44.86
CA ALA A 1120 -18.55 73.38 -44.29
C ALA A 1120 -19.12 72.52 -45.44
N LEU A 1121 -18.54 71.35 -45.66
CA LEU A 1121 -19.08 70.31 -46.54
C LEU A 1121 -19.91 69.36 -45.69
N ALA A 1122 -21.23 69.35 -45.90
CA ALA A 1122 -22.12 68.53 -45.09
C ALA A 1122 -21.83 67.02 -45.25
N PRO A 1123 -22.14 66.20 -44.24
CA PRO A 1123 -22.01 64.74 -44.26
C PRO A 1123 -22.61 64.08 -45.51
N GLY A 1124 -21.89 63.09 -46.06
CA GLY A 1124 -22.28 62.35 -47.27
C GLY A 1124 -22.40 63.21 -48.54
N LYS A 1125 -21.95 64.48 -48.52
CA LYS A 1125 -22.00 65.38 -49.69
C LYS A 1125 -20.67 65.43 -50.40
N LYS A 1126 -20.77 65.60 -51.72
CA LYS A 1126 -19.64 65.84 -52.61
C LYS A 1126 -19.66 67.28 -53.10
N ALA A 1127 -18.49 67.91 -53.11
CA ALA A 1127 -18.29 69.21 -53.71
C ALA A 1127 -17.20 69.13 -54.78
N SER A 1128 -17.51 69.61 -55.97
CA SER A 1128 -16.55 69.70 -57.07
C SER A 1128 -16.25 71.15 -57.36
N TYR A 1129 -14.97 71.50 -57.47
CA TYR A 1129 -14.52 72.82 -57.90
C TYR A 1129 -13.56 72.69 -59.08
N SER A 1130 -13.73 73.55 -60.08
CA SER A 1130 -12.85 73.60 -61.25
C SER A 1130 -12.08 74.91 -61.28
N PHE A 1131 -10.76 74.84 -61.17
CA PHE A 1131 -9.88 75.98 -61.42
C PHE A 1131 -9.67 76.13 -62.93
N THR A 1132 -9.93 77.33 -63.45
CA THR A 1132 -9.54 77.66 -64.82
C THR A 1132 -8.06 77.99 -64.85
N THR A 1133 -7.28 77.21 -65.61
CA THR A 1133 -5.84 77.44 -65.75
C THR A 1133 -5.56 78.63 -66.66
N ARG A 1134 -6.53 79.01 -67.51
CA ARG A 1134 -6.39 79.97 -68.63
C ARG A 1134 -5.27 79.60 -69.62
N GLN A 1135 -4.81 78.36 -69.58
CA GLN A 1135 -3.74 77.84 -70.41
C GLN A 1135 -4.27 76.67 -71.26
N SER A 1136 -3.80 76.58 -72.50
CA SER A 1136 -4.07 75.42 -73.37
C SER A 1136 -3.20 74.21 -73.00
N ALA A 1137 -2.14 74.41 -72.22
CA ALA A 1137 -1.26 73.37 -71.72
C ALA A 1137 -0.89 73.66 -70.26
N VAL A 1138 -0.98 72.66 -69.37
CA VAL A 1138 -0.49 72.74 -67.99
C VAL A 1138 0.52 71.64 -67.71
N PRO A 1139 1.63 71.92 -67.00
CA PRO A 1139 2.57 70.89 -66.56
C PRO A 1139 1.94 69.96 -65.51
N ALA A 1140 2.63 68.85 -65.21
CA ALA A 1140 2.26 68.01 -64.08
C ALA A 1140 2.37 68.82 -62.78
N ALA A 1141 1.38 68.68 -61.91
CA ALA A 1141 1.34 69.40 -60.64
C ALA A 1141 0.58 68.61 -59.58
N VAL A 1142 0.84 68.97 -58.32
CA VAL A 1142 0.14 68.45 -57.15
C VAL A 1142 -0.87 69.48 -56.65
N VAL A 1143 -2.05 69.02 -56.26
CA VAL A 1143 -3.07 69.77 -55.56
C VAL A 1143 -3.24 69.18 -54.17
N THR A 1144 -3.02 70.00 -53.15
CA THR A 1144 -3.22 69.61 -51.76
C THR A 1144 -4.66 69.88 -51.36
N VAL A 1145 -5.36 68.88 -50.85
CA VAL A 1145 -6.67 68.99 -50.22
C VAL A 1145 -6.49 68.75 -48.73
N THR A 1146 -6.84 69.73 -47.91
CA THR A 1146 -6.85 69.61 -46.44
C THR A 1146 -8.30 69.69 -45.98
N ALA A 1147 -8.78 68.70 -45.25
CA ALA A 1147 -10.08 68.72 -44.61
C ALA A 1147 -9.89 68.74 -43.09
N SER A 1148 -10.64 69.59 -42.41
CA SER A 1148 -10.63 69.68 -40.95
C SER A 1148 -12.05 69.72 -40.41
N ALA A 1149 -12.32 68.96 -39.37
CA ALA A 1149 -13.60 68.94 -38.68
C ALA A 1149 -13.37 68.82 -37.18
N THR A 1150 -14.44 68.96 -36.40
CA THR A 1150 -14.44 68.54 -35.01
C THR A 1150 -15.18 67.22 -34.96
N VAL A 1151 -14.44 66.11 -34.92
CA VAL A 1151 -14.99 64.75 -34.81
C VAL A 1151 -15.01 64.42 -33.33
N GLU A 1152 -16.19 64.12 -32.78
CA GLU A 1152 -16.38 63.80 -31.35
C GLU A 1152 -15.79 64.83 -30.36
N GLY A 1153 -15.76 66.12 -30.74
CA GLY A 1153 -15.24 67.19 -29.89
C GLY A 1153 -13.74 67.48 -30.04
N VAL A 1154 -13.01 66.66 -30.80
CA VAL A 1154 -11.58 66.82 -31.09
C VAL A 1154 -11.37 67.46 -32.47
N PRO A 1155 -10.56 68.53 -32.60
CA PRO A 1155 -10.20 69.08 -33.91
C PRO A 1155 -9.30 68.12 -34.71
N THR A 1156 -9.87 67.44 -35.70
CA THR A 1156 -9.16 66.48 -36.57
C THR A 1156 -8.89 67.10 -37.94
N THR A 1157 -7.72 66.85 -38.52
CA THR A 1157 -7.35 67.32 -39.86
C THR A 1157 -6.72 66.20 -40.67
N VAL A 1158 -7.22 65.97 -41.89
CA VAL A 1158 -6.68 65.02 -42.87
C VAL A 1158 -6.23 65.75 -44.14
N GLY A 1159 -5.16 65.29 -44.77
CA GLY A 1159 -4.57 65.91 -45.96
C GLY A 1159 -4.32 64.91 -47.09
N PHE A 1160 -4.63 65.31 -48.32
CA PHE A 1160 -4.40 64.54 -49.55
C PHE A 1160 -3.58 65.36 -50.53
N ASP A 1161 -2.49 64.80 -51.04
CA ASP A 1161 -1.77 65.36 -52.18
C ASP A 1161 -2.18 64.60 -53.46
N LEU A 1162 -2.93 65.27 -54.32
CA LEU A 1162 -3.44 64.71 -55.57
C LEU A 1162 -2.60 65.21 -56.73
N ALA A 1163 -1.89 64.30 -57.41
CA ALA A 1163 -1.11 64.65 -58.59
C ALA A 1163 -1.93 64.50 -59.88
N HIS A 1164 -1.73 65.39 -60.84
CA HIS A 1164 -2.17 65.19 -62.22
C HIS A 1164 -0.97 65.27 -63.18
N PRO A 1165 -0.96 64.49 -64.27
CA PRO A 1165 0.07 64.60 -65.31
C PRO A 1165 -0.11 65.87 -66.14
N ALA A 1166 0.95 66.26 -66.87
CA ALA A 1166 0.86 67.37 -67.82
C ALA A 1166 -0.29 67.14 -68.81
N THR A 1167 -1.15 68.15 -68.99
CA THR A 1167 -2.37 68.04 -69.79
C THR A 1167 -2.37 69.13 -70.86
N LEU A 1168 -2.66 68.73 -72.10
CA LEU A 1168 -2.71 69.62 -73.27
C LEU A 1168 -4.11 69.56 -73.91
N CYS A 1169 -4.75 70.70 -74.06
CA CYS A 1169 -5.98 70.84 -74.84
C CYS A 1169 -5.63 71.17 -76.28
N GLY A 1170 -5.74 70.17 -77.15
CA GLY A 1170 -5.58 70.35 -78.59
C GLY A 1170 -6.58 71.38 -79.13
N ALA A 1171 -6.09 72.34 -79.91
CA ALA A 1171 -6.93 73.08 -80.84
C ALA A 1171 -7.39 72.08 -81.92
N ARG A 1172 -8.72 72.03 -82.16
CA ARG A 1172 -9.43 71.11 -83.08
C ARG A 1172 -8.59 70.32 -84.07
#